data_AF-A0A166JS62-F1
#
_entry.id   AF-A0A166JS62-F1
#
_cell.length_a   1.000
_cell.length_b   1.000
_cell.length_c   1.000
_cell.angle_alpha   90.00
_cell.angle_beta   90.00
_cell.angle_gamma   90.00
#
_symmetry.space_group_name_H-M   'P 1'
#
loop_
_entity.id
_entity.type
_entity.pdbx_description
1 polymer ?
#
loop_
_entity_poly.entity_id
_entity_poly.type
_entity_poly.pdbx_seq_one_letter_code
_entity_poly.pdbx_strand_id
1 'polypeptide(L)'
;MPYKLSATLTAHTSDVRAVVSPTDTLVLSASRDTTAISWTRDSSSPTFTPGSLLRAGSRYVNAVAYIPPTADAPHGYAVTGGQDTVINVFALDAATKGEPEYSLIGHSENVCALNVGPDGTIISGSWDSTAKVWKNFKSVYDLKGHERSVWAVLALGGDQYITGSADKTIKVWQQNKCLHTLTGHTDAVRGLALMPDIGFVSCSNDSEIRVWTLGGDTVYTLSGHTSFVYSLSVLPDGGIVSAGEDRSVRVWKDGELTQTIIHPAISVWAVASMPNGDIVSGCSDGLVRVFSESEERWASAEDLKEYDQQVASQALPAQQVGDVKKTDLPGPEALAVPGKKPGDVKMIKNNEVVEAHQWDNDTNSWTKIGEVVDAVGSGRKQLYEGKEYDYVFDVDIQDGVPALKLPYNANENSFTAAQRFLAKNELPPSYLDQVVQFIESNTSGVNIGSGNNNDYVDPFTGASRYQSSANSGSTNQPGGYMDPYTGASRYTANPAPAANAPASDYMDPYTGASRYSGAPAATVAVSAPPFQPVLTPVPFKQANVQAMQTKFFQFNDDLRNEISTSTLAMYPEELDLVDEAFAYLTQALGSTPTPSGPVLGVGHLNAIMSILERWPLAQRFPVIDLSRLVVAFGAAKSADPETRARFFLALLTASEWNATWSLPLSKTKQTNILLMLRTIANVFDEDAPIAEGTWVNEILDAVGNGPYEAFPKPQRVALGTVLFNLSCAMARTPVEKSVRSLYLTILLGVLRAETQDSEASYRALVALGNTIHTAKTKNQLLDASQAAEVRQVASGLPGIFPEDRIKNIAGGIIALLAMAPAVIYIVRHGETDSNRSGIIQGHLDTDLNSEGLAQAERVADVLKSIPFDIAFSSDLSRTVKTAEAILQYHPEVRLQKSEALRERYMGDLQGKVFSSEAMSKYSHTMERSEDFAVRASKWWSTTLQRLSELQAHQEQPYNVLIVSHGGWIQTLMRTLVNSRKLKVAKGVAINSCLNVSVTTIETDGNRKGVVVKYGDVSHLITKAVASNADELT
;
A
#
# COMPACT_ATOMS: atom_id res chain seq x y z
N MET A 1 -37.52 21.92 18.05
CA MET A 1 -37.69 22.50 16.69
C MET A 1 -36.68 21.84 15.78
N PRO A 2 -36.88 21.78 14.45
CA PRO A 2 -35.84 21.23 13.57
C PRO A 2 -34.64 22.19 13.51
N TYR A 3 -33.44 21.63 13.49
CA TYR A 3 -32.22 22.37 13.19
C TYR A 3 -32.25 22.86 11.74
N LYS A 4 -32.00 24.15 11.53
CA LYS A 4 -31.82 24.74 10.19
C LYS A 4 -30.51 25.50 10.12
N LEU A 5 -30.03 25.73 8.89
CA LEU A 5 -28.81 26.49 8.66
C LEU A 5 -28.91 27.85 9.36
N SER A 6 -27.87 28.18 10.12
CA SER A 6 -27.67 29.43 10.85
C SER A 6 -26.59 30.26 10.18
N ALA A 7 -25.46 29.64 9.80
CA ALA A 7 -24.35 30.31 9.13
C ALA A 7 -23.54 29.33 8.26
N THR A 8 -22.95 29.86 7.18
CA THR A 8 -21.95 29.16 6.36
C THR A 8 -20.64 29.96 6.39
N LEU A 9 -19.55 29.31 6.75
CA LEU A 9 -18.25 29.92 6.99
C LEU A 9 -17.29 29.47 5.88
N THR A 10 -16.87 30.43 5.05
CA THR A 10 -16.16 30.23 3.78
C THR A 10 -14.74 30.79 3.87
N ALA A 11 -13.75 29.95 4.15
CA ALA A 11 -12.34 30.35 4.10
C ALA A 11 -11.38 29.20 3.78
N HIS A 12 -11.72 27.98 4.17
CA HIS A 12 -10.92 26.81 3.81
C HIS A 12 -11.06 26.49 2.32
N THR A 13 -9.98 25.97 1.72
CA THR A 13 -9.94 25.60 0.28
C THR A 13 -9.93 24.10 0.04
N SER A 14 -9.97 23.31 1.11
CA SER A 14 -9.99 21.84 1.09
C SER A 14 -10.77 21.32 2.31
N ASP A 15 -11.00 20.00 2.36
CA ASP A 15 -11.71 19.28 3.41
C ASP A 15 -11.49 19.85 4.82
N VAL A 16 -12.58 20.22 5.50
CA VAL A 16 -12.54 20.56 6.92
C VAL A 16 -12.58 19.26 7.73
N ARG A 17 -11.48 18.92 8.38
CA ARG A 17 -11.25 17.62 9.03
C ARG A 17 -11.64 17.57 10.49
N ALA A 18 -11.62 18.70 11.19
CA ALA A 18 -12.02 18.79 12.59
C ALA A 18 -12.66 20.16 12.86
N VAL A 19 -13.66 20.17 13.76
CA VAL A 19 -14.28 21.38 14.28
C VAL A 19 -14.48 21.26 15.79
N VAL A 20 -14.34 22.36 16.52
CA VAL A 20 -14.63 22.46 17.96
C VAL A 20 -15.32 23.79 18.22
N SER A 21 -16.31 23.83 19.11
CA SER A 21 -16.99 25.07 19.49
C SER A 21 -17.16 25.15 21.00
N PRO A 22 -16.16 25.69 21.73
CA PRO A 22 -16.16 25.69 23.19
C PRO A 22 -17.09 26.74 23.80
N THR A 23 -17.48 27.75 23.03
CA THR A 23 -18.42 28.80 23.42
C THR A 23 -19.41 29.05 22.29
N ASP A 24 -20.49 29.78 22.58
CA ASP A 24 -21.46 30.19 21.56
C ASP A 24 -20.88 31.18 20.55
N THR A 25 -19.70 31.73 20.80
CA THR A 25 -19.09 32.79 20.00
C THR A 25 -17.80 32.38 19.31
N LEU A 26 -17.29 31.16 19.57
CA LEU A 26 -16.03 30.66 19.03
C LEU A 26 -16.23 29.31 18.36
N VAL A 27 -15.80 29.23 17.10
CA VAL A 27 -15.60 27.97 16.38
C VAL A 27 -14.12 27.87 16.02
N LEU A 28 -13.52 26.70 16.16
CA LEU A 28 -12.22 26.37 15.62
C LEU A 28 -12.43 25.32 14.53
N SER A 29 -11.74 25.47 13.40
CA SER A 29 -11.72 24.46 12.33
C SER A 29 -10.31 24.15 11.87
N ALA A 30 -10.06 22.93 11.43
CA ALA A 30 -8.80 22.49 10.82
C ALA A 30 -9.05 21.85 9.46
N SER A 31 -8.17 22.10 8.50
CA SER A 31 -8.32 21.63 7.12
C SER A 31 -7.04 21.04 6.52
N ARG A 32 -7.26 20.22 5.49
CA ARG A 32 -6.21 19.74 4.59
C ARG A 32 -5.57 20.86 3.74
N ASP A 33 -6.12 22.07 3.75
CA ASP A 33 -5.47 23.24 3.16
C ASP A 33 -4.25 23.76 3.94
N THR A 34 -3.80 23.01 4.96
CA THR A 34 -2.66 23.30 5.86
C THR A 34 -2.93 24.35 6.94
N THR A 35 -4.20 24.74 7.11
CA THR A 35 -4.57 25.79 8.06
C THR A 35 -5.57 25.31 9.11
N ALA A 36 -5.53 25.95 10.27
CA ALA A 36 -6.66 26.01 11.17
C ALA A 36 -7.13 27.46 11.31
N ILE A 37 -8.42 27.68 11.54
CA ILE A 37 -9.03 29.00 11.60
C ILE A 37 -9.85 29.09 12.88
N SER A 38 -9.67 30.19 13.63
CA SER A 38 -10.64 30.59 14.64
C SER A 38 -11.70 31.48 14.01
N TRP A 39 -12.95 31.24 14.33
CA TRP A 39 -14.09 32.00 13.85
C TRP A 39 -14.80 32.59 15.05
N THR A 40 -15.03 33.89 15.01
CA THR A 40 -15.63 34.63 16.12
C THR A 40 -16.87 35.37 15.69
N ARG A 41 -17.87 35.42 16.57
CA ARG A 41 -19.06 36.28 16.40
C ARG A 41 -19.31 37.09 17.66
N ASP A 42 -20.01 38.21 17.51
CA ASP A 42 -20.59 38.91 18.64
C ASP A 42 -21.78 38.10 19.18
N SER A 43 -21.98 38.12 20.50
CA SER A 43 -23.14 37.55 21.18
C SER A 43 -24.49 38.03 20.62
N SER A 44 -24.56 39.24 20.07
CA SER A 44 -25.78 39.80 19.45
C SER A 44 -25.90 39.57 17.94
N SER A 45 -24.89 38.97 17.29
CA SER A 45 -24.86 38.75 15.85
C SER A 45 -24.81 37.26 15.54
N PRO A 46 -25.63 36.73 14.61
CA PRO A 46 -25.52 35.33 14.19
C PRO A 46 -24.27 35.07 13.34
N THR A 47 -23.64 36.12 12.78
CA THR A 47 -22.59 36.03 11.77
C THR A 47 -21.21 35.81 12.38
N PHE A 48 -20.56 34.72 11.97
CA PHE A 48 -19.16 34.45 12.27
C PHE A 48 -18.23 35.16 11.28
N THR A 49 -17.10 35.64 11.81
CA THR A 49 -15.99 36.22 11.04
C THR A 49 -14.72 35.44 11.32
N PRO A 50 -13.85 35.24 10.31
CA PRO A 50 -12.55 34.62 10.54
C PRO A 50 -11.70 35.55 11.44
N GLY A 51 -11.30 35.03 12.59
CA GLY A 51 -10.37 35.64 13.53
C GLY A 51 -8.92 35.35 13.12
N SER A 52 -8.28 34.42 13.81
CA SER A 52 -6.86 34.10 13.63
C SER A 52 -6.68 32.93 12.66
N LEU A 53 -5.85 33.14 11.64
CA LEU A 53 -5.35 32.07 10.77
C LEU A 53 -4.13 31.42 11.43
N LEU A 54 -4.27 30.15 11.78
CA LEU A 54 -3.27 29.37 12.51
C LEU A 54 -2.53 28.45 11.53
N ARG A 55 -1.25 28.73 11.28
CA ARG A 55 -0.43 27.97 10.31
C ARG A 55 0.84 27.48 10.98
N ALA A 56 0.86 26.21 11.34
CA ALA A 56 2.04 25.61 11.99
C ALA A 56 3.06 25.02 11.01
N GLY A 57 2.63 24.69 9.78
CA GLY A 57 3.46 23.96 8.82
C GLY A 57 2.84 23.92 7.44
N SER A 58 3.45 23.14 6.55
CA SER A 58 3.03 23.00 5.14
C SER A 58 2.31 21.68 4.84
N ARG A 59 1.81 21.00 5.88
CA ARG A 59 1.11 19.70 5.78
C ARG A 59 -0.30 19.81 6.33
N TYR A 60 -1.11 18.79 6.07
CA TYR A 60 -2.52 18.76 6.46
C TYR A 60 -2.70 18.90 7.97
N VAL A 61 -3.65 19.75 8.39
CA VAL A 61 -4.10 19.83 9.78
C VAL A 61 -5.36 18.98 9.90
N ASN A 62 -5.30 17.92 10.70
CA ASN A 62 -6.36 16.92 10.78
C ASN A 62 -7.18 17.01 12.07
N ALA A 63 -6.62 17.59 13.12
CA ALA A 63 -7.25 17.70 14.43
C ALA A 63 -7.10 19.10 15.01
N VAL A 64 -8.11 19.55 15.75
CA VAL A 64 -8.09 20.79 16.53
C VAL A 64 -8.76 20.56 17.88
N ALA A 65 -8.25 21.21 18.93
CA ALA A 65 -8.83 21.24 20.25
C ALA A 65 -8.66 22.62 20.91
N TYR A 66 -9.36 22.85 22.01
CA TYR A 66 -9.37 24.13 22.72
C TYR A 66 -8.95 23.96 24.17
N ILE A 67 -8.05 24.81 24.65
CA ILE A 67 -7.75 24.97 26.07
C ILE A 67 -8.45 26.25 26.56
N PRO A 68 -9.26 26.19 27.64
CA PRO A 68 -9.88 27.36 28.23
C PRO A 68 -8.87 28.45 28.64
N PRO A 69 -9.33 29.70 28.88
CA PRO A 69 -8.45 30.78 29.28
C PRO A 69 -7.59 30.46 30.50
N THR A 70 -6.30 30.78 30.39
CA THR A 70 -5.29 30.66 31.45
C THR A 70 -4.74 32.03 31.80
N ALA A 71 -3.91 32.12 32.85
CA ALA A 71 -3.31 33.38 33.28
C ALA A 71 -2.40 34.00 32.20
N ASP A 72 -1.78 33.17 31.36
CA ASP A 72 -0.90 33.52 30.25
C ASP A 72 -1.63 33.67 28.90
N ALA A 73 -2.77 32.98 28.70
CA ALA A 73 -3.62 33.15 27.52
C ALA A 73 -5.07 33.49 27.93
N PRO A 74 -5.43 34.78 28.04
CA PRO A 74 -6.74 35.22 28.55
C PRO A 74 -7.94 34.88 27.64
N HIS A 75 -7.69 34.45 26.40
CA HIS A 75 -8.72 34.00 25.46
C HIS A 75 -8.64 32.48 25.20
N GLY A 76 -7.73 31.78 25.88
CA GLY A 76 -7.47 30.36 25.71
C GLY A 76 -6.51 30.06 24.56
N TYR A 77 -6.30 28.76 24.34
CA TYR A 77 -5.43 28.23 23.29
C TYR A 77 -6.20 27.40 22.26
N ALA A 78 -5.79 27.52 21.00
CA ALA A 78 -6.08 26.51 19.99
C ALA A 78 -4.92 25.53 19.89
N VAL A 79 -5.23 24.24 19.92
CA VAL A 79 -4.26 23.15 19.78
C VAL A 79 -4.52 22.47 18.44
N THR A 80 -3.52 22.38 17.59
CA THR A 80 -3.65 21.75 16.26
C THR A 80 -2.71 20.57 16.14
N GLY A 81 -3.11 19.57 15.36
CA GLY A 81 -2.30 18.39 15.06
C GLY A 81 -2.61 17.87 13.67
N GLY A 82 -1.62 17.27 13.03
CA GLY A 82 -1.80 16.75 11.68
C GLY A 82 -0.65 15.89 11.19
N GLN A 83 -0.44 15.92 9.88
CA GLN A 83 0.49 15.03 9.18
C GLN A 83 1.96 15.38 9.44
N ASP A 84 2.24 16.55 9.99
CA ASP A 84 3.58 16.96 10.41
C ASP A 84 4.03 16.29 11.73
N THR A 85 3.17 15.49 12.38
CA THR A 85 3.43 14.75 13.64
C THR A 85 3.63 15.64 14.88
N VAL A 86 3.58 16.96 14.71
CA VAL A 86 3.80 17.95 15.76
C VAL A 86 2.46 18.52 16.19
N ILE A 87 2.27 18.66 17.50
CA ILE A 87 1.09 19.33 18.04
C ILE A 87 1.47 20.76 18.33
N ASN A 88 0.74 21.72 17.77
CA ASN A 88 1.07 23.14 17.89
C ASN A 88 -0.01 23.88 18.68
N VAL A 89 0.43 24.74 19.60
CA VAL A 89 -0.44 25.44 20.55
C VAL A 89 -0.36 26.94 20.27
N PHE A 90 -1.49 27.57 19.98
CA PHE A 90 -1.60 28.97 19.59
C PHE A 90 -2.46 29.72 20.59
N ALA A 91 -1.95 30.80 21.17
CA ALA A 91 -2.79 31.72 21.95
C ALA A 91 -3.83 32.36 21.03
N LEU A 92 -5.08 32.47 21.48
CA LEU A 92 -6.17 33.05 20.69
C LEU A 92 -6.28 34.57 20.94
N ASP A 93 -5.29 35.35 20.53
CA ASP A 93 -5.34 36.82 20.64
C ASP A 93 -5.50 37.51 19.27
N ALA A 94 -5.97 38.76 19.28
CA ALA A 94 -6.13 39.56 18.06
C ALA A 94 -4.79 39.90 17.38
N ALA A 95 -3.66 39.64 18.05
CA ALA A 95 -2.31 39.96 17.61
C ALA A 95 -1.52 38.71 17.15
N THR A 96 -2.14 37.53 17.10
CA THR A 96 -1.45 36.27 16.85
C THR A 96 -0.77 36.35 15.49
N LYS A 97 0.57 36.35 15.48
CA LYS A 97 1.38 36.49 14.24
C LYS A 97 1.42 35.21 13.40
N GLY A 98 0.52 34.26 13.66
CA GLY A 98 0.47 32.96 12.99
C GLY A 98 1.49 31.93 13.47
N GLU A 99 2.26 32.23 14.53
CA GLU A 99 3.29 31.33 15.08
C GLU A 99 2.78 30.62 16.35
N PRO A 100 3.12 29.34 16.56
CA PRO A 100 2.75 28.61 17.77
C PRO A 100 3.57 29.08 18.98
N GLU A 101 2.93 29.17 20.14
CA GLU A 101 3.60 29.45 21.41
C GLU A 101 4.32 28.20 21.95
N TYR A 102 3.74 27.02 21.71
CA TYR A 102 4.34 25.74 22.05
C TYR A 102 4.22 24.75 20.90
N SER A 103 5.25 23.93 20.72
CA SER A 103 5.25 22.77 19.82
C SER A 103 5.57 21.51 20.62
N LEU A 104 4.61 20.59 20.67
CA LEU A 104 4.71 19.33 21.41
C LEU A 104 5.16 18.25 20.44
N ILE A 105 6.36 17.73 20.67
CA ILE A 105 7.03 16.76 19.80
C ILE A 105 6.99 15.40 20.48
N GLY A 106 6.57 14.36 19.77
CA GLY A 106 6.67 12.98 20.28
C GLY A 106 5.99 11.90 19.45
N HIS A 107 4.96 12.20 18.66
CA HIS A 107 4.37 11.22 17.73
C HIS A 107 5.30 10.97 16.54
N SER A 108 5.23 9.78 15.95
CA SER A 108 6.03 9.42 14.77
C SER A 108 5.24 9.41 13.46
N GLU A 109 3.92 9.56 13.55
CA GLU A 109 2.99 9.56 12.42
C GLU A 109 1.86 10.59 12.65
N ASN A 110 1.01 10.77 11.64
CA ASN A 110 -0.10 11.73 11.63
C ASN A 110 -0.90 11.77 12.96
N VAL A 111 -1.04 12.95 13.54
CA VAL A 111 -1.92 13.21 14.69
C VAL A 111 -3.33 13.47 14.17
N CYS A 112 -4.20 12.47 14.29
CA CYS A 112 -5.54 12.50 13.70
C CYS A 112 -6.66 12.81 14.70
N ALA A 113 -6.37 12.81 16.01
CA ALA A 113 -7.35 13.12 17.04
C ALA A 113 -6.71 13.93 18.17
N LEU A 114 -7.45 14.94 18.67
CA LEU A 114 -7.06 15.75 19.82
C LEU A 114 -8.28 15.96 20.71
N ASN A 115 -8.05 15.94 22.02
CA ASN A 115 -9.04 16.34 23.01
C ASN A 115 -8.33 17.01 24.18
N VAL A 116 -9.02 17.93 24.87
CA VAL A 116 -8.50 18.64 26.03
C VAL A 116 -9.45 18.40 27.20
N GLY A 117 -8.88 17.92 28.31
CA GLY A 117 -9.59 17.74 29.56
C GLY A 117 -9.82 19.06 30.30
N PRO A 118 -10.72 19.06 31.31
CA PRO A 118 -11.08 20.27 32.05
C PRO A 118 -9.92 20.91 32.83
N ASP A 119 -8.85 20.15 33.09
CA ASP A 119 -7.62 20.62 33.75
C ASP A 119 -6.56 21.16 32.77
N GLY A 120 -6.91 21.29 31.49
CA GLY A 120 -5.98 21.68 30.42
C GLY A 120 -5.05 20.57 29.95
N THR A 121 -5.25 19.32 30.41
CA THR A 121 -4.53 18.15 29.90
C THR A 121 -4.91 17.89 28.45
N ILE A 122 -3.92 17.85 27.56
CA ILE A 122 -4.12 17.49 26.15
C ILE A 122 -3.95 15.97 26.02
N ILE A 123 -4.83 15.32 25.27
CA ILE A 123 -4.61 13.96 24.77
C ILE A 123 -4.62 13.98 23.23
N SER A 124 -3.66 13.27 22.64
CA SER A 124 -3.51 13.14 21.18
C SER A 124 -3.53 11.68 20.77
N GLY A 125 -4.24 11.36 19.69
CA GLY A 125 -4.24 10.05 19.04
C GLY A 125 -3.56 10.12 17.68
N SER A 126 -2.75 9.10 17.35
CA SER A 126 -1.95 9.08 16.13
C SER A 126 -2.04 7.74 15.40
N TRP A 127 -1.67 7.80 14.12
CA TRP A 127 -1.47 6.64 13.26
C TRP A 127 -0.26 5.79 13.67
N ASP A 128 0.58 6.28 14.59
CA ASP A 128 1.65 5.48 15.20
C ASP A 128 1.13 4.42 16.20
N SER A 129 -0.20 4.24 16.25
CA SER A 129 -0.92 3.31 17.13
C SER A 129 -0.82 3.66 18.62
N THR A 130 -0.38 4.87 18.95
CA THR A 130 -0.32 5.38 20.33
C THR A 130 -1.25 6.57 20.52
N ALA A 131 -1.64 6.78 21.78
CA ALA A 131 -2.08 8.08 22.23
C ALA A 131 -1.07 8.65 23.23
N LYS A 132 -0.93 9.97 23.29
CA LYS A 132 -0.03 10.66 24.22
C LYS A 132 -0.78 11.69 25.04
N VAL A 133 -0.37 11.82 26.29
CA VAL A 133 -0.93 12.77 27.25
C VAL A 133 0.09 13.85 27.53
N TRP A 134 -0.36 15.10 27.48
CA TRP A 134 0.47 16.28 27.67
C TRP A 134 -0.11 17.16 28.78
N LYS A 135 0.72 17.51 29.76
CA LYS A 135 0.37 18.45 30.82
C LYS A 135 1.40 19.56 30.88
N ASN A 136 0.96 20.79 31.06
CA ASN A 136 1.85 21.97 31.02
C ASN A 136 2.77 21.94 29.79
N PHE A 137 2.19 21.56 28.63
CA PHE A 137 2.90 21.46 27.35
C PHE A 137 4.10 20.48 27.33
N LYS A 138 4.10 19.48 28.22
CA LYS A 138 5.10 18.41 28.27
C LYS A 138 4.43 17.05 28.21
N SER A 139 5.05 16.11 27.51
CA SER A 139 4.59 14.71 27.47
C SER A 139 4.75 14.08 28.86
N VAL A 140 3.66 13.48 29.37
CA VAL A 140 3.61 12.84 30.69
C VAL A 140 3.37 11.34 30.58
N TYR A 141 2.44 10.91 29.70
CA TYR A 141 2.12 9.50 29.50
C TYR A 141 2.10 9.13 28.03
N ASP A 142 2.56 7.91 27.75
CA ASP A 142 2.46 7.24 26.46
C ASP A 142 1.50 6.06 26.62
N LEU A 143 0.34 6.13 25.96
CA LEU A 143 -0.72 5.14 26.03
C LEU A 143 -0.50 4.11 24.93
N LYS A 144 0.31 3.10 25.24
CA LYS A 144 0.66 2.01 24.31
C LYS A 144 -0.17 0.76 24.59
N GLY A 145 -0.81 0.23 23.57
CA GLY A 145 -1.57 -1.02 23.68
C GLY A 145 -2.61 -1.27 22.60
N HIS A 146 -2.92 -0.29 21.74
CA HIS A 146 -3.65 -0.51 20.50
C HIS A 146 -2.73 -1.14 19.44
N GLU A 147 -3.32 -1.94 18.54
CA GLU A 147 -2.59 -2.65 17.48
C GLU A 147 -2.59 -1.89 16.14
N ARG A 148 -3.40 -0.83 16.05
CA ARG A 148 -3.55 0.03 14.87
C ARG A 148 -3.80 1.48 15.30
N SER A 149 -3.84 2.38 14.32
CA SER A 149 -4.09 3.82 14.47
C SER A 149 -5.16 4.18 15.49
N VAL A 150 -4.85 5.13 16.37
CA VAL A 150 -5.78 5.66 17.38
C VAL A 150 -6.52 6.86 16.78
N TRP A 151 -7.79 6.64 16.41
CA TRP A 151 -8.62 7.59 15.67
C TRP A 151 -9.49 8.49 16.54
N ALA A 152 -9.70 8.12 17.80
CA ALA A 152 -10.49 8.90 18.72
C ALA A 152 -9.83 8.92 20.10
N VAL A 153 -9.88 10.06 20.77
CA VAL A 153 -9.35 10.26 22.12
C VAL A 153 -10.28 11.13 22.95
N LEU A 154 -10.37 10.84 24.24
CA LEU A 154 -11.20 11.59 25.18
C LEU A 154 -10.49 11.65 26.54
N ALA A 155 -10.34 12.86 27.10
CA ALA A 155 -9.82 13.07 28.44
C ALA A 155 -10.97 13.29 29.42
N LEU A 156 -11.06 12.45 30.46
CA LEU A 156 -12.12 12.48 31.47
C LEU A 156 -11.76 13.36 32.69
N GLY A 157 -10.48 13.75 32.81
CA GLY A 157 -9.91 14.34 34.02
C GLY A 157 -9.38 13.28 34.99
N GLY A 158 -8.67 13.70 36.05
CA GLY A 158 -8.16 12.78 37.08
C GLY A 158 -7.21 11.68 36.57
N ASP A 159 -6.45 11.97 35.51
CA ASP A 159 -5.61 11.00 34.78
C ASP A 159 -6.38 9.83 34.14
N GLN A 160 -7.67 9.99 33.83
CA GLN A 160 -8.43 9.00 33.09
C GLN A 160 -8.66 9.41 31.63
N TYR A 161 -8.50 8.43 30.74
CA TYR A 161 -8.57 8.64 29.30
C TYR A 161 -9.29 7.50 28.59
N ILE A 162 -9.92 7.79 27.45
CA ILE A 162 -10.51 6.79 26.56
C ILE A 162 -9.91 6.97 25.17
N THR A 163 -9.56 5.86 24.51
CA THR A 163 -9.04 5.84 23.14
C THR A 163 -9.82 4.86 22.28
N GLY A 164 -10.11 5.23 21.03
CA GLY A 164 -10.75 4.37 20.04
C GLY A 164 -9.84 4.17 18.83
N SER A 165 -9.78 2.96 18.28
CA SER A 165 -8.77 2.58 17.28
C SER A 165 -9.35 1.85 16.06
N ALA A 166 -8.55 1.84 14.99
CA ALA A 166 -8.73 0.99 13.82
C ALA A 166 -8.59 -0.51 14.11
N ASP A 167 -8.11 -0.89 15.30
CA ASP A 167 -8.15 -2.28 15.77
C ASP A 167 -9.55 -2.72 16.25
N LYS A 168 -10.56 -1.85 16.09
CA LYS A 168 -11.98 -2.06 16.42
C LYS A 168 -12.26 -2.06 17.92
N THR A 169 -11.28 -1.73 18.75
CA THR A 169 -11.41 -1.68 20.20
C THR A 169 -11.43 -0.26 20.73
N ILE A 170 -11.99 -0.11 21.92
CA ILE A 170 -11.90 1.09 22.75
C ILE A 170 -11.11 0.72 24.00
N LYS A 171 -10.16 1.53 24.42
CA LYS A 171 -9.39 1.30 25.66
C LYS A 171 -9.63 2.42 26.65
N VAL A 172 -9.84 2.03 27.91
CA VAL A 172 -9.98 2.94 29.05
C VAL A 172 -8.67 2.89 29.83
N TRP A 173 -8.11 4.05 30.15
CA TRP A 173 -6.80 4.22 30.74
C TRP A 173 -6.88 4.97 32.06
N GLN A 174 -6.02 4.60 33.00
CA GLN A 174 -5.65 5.41 34.15
C GLN A 174 -4.15 5.63 34.08
N GLN A 175 -3.73 6.89 33.97
CA GLN A 175 -2.37 7.26 33.63
C GLN A 175 -1.95 6.56 32.33
N ASN A 176 -0.87 5.77 32.34
CA ASN A 176 -0.43 4.97 31.20
C ASN A 176 -0.91 3.50 31.23
N LYS A 177 -1.75 3.11 32.19
CA LYS A 177 -2.22 1.74 32.35
C LYS A 177 -3.59 1.55 31.71
N CYS A 178 -3.69 0.60 30.78
CA CYS A 178 -4.96 0.15 30.24
C CYS A 178 -5.73 -0.60 31.35
N LEU A 179 -6.89 -0.07 31.74
CA LEU A 179 -7.81 -0.69 32.70
C LEU A 179 -8.75 -1.68 32.01
N HIS A 180 -9.34 -1.26 30.89
CA HIS A 180 -10.31 -2.05 30.14
C HIS A 180 -10.03 -1.97 28.65
N THR A 181 -10.24 -3.08 27.93
CA THR A 181 -10.35 -3.11 26.48
C THR A 181 -11.78 -3.52 26.15
N LEU A 182 -12.52 -2.62 25.53
CA LEU A 182 -13.93 -2.76 25.21
C LEU A 182 -14.06 -3.16 23.74
N THR A 183 -14.84 -4.21 23.51
CA THR A 183 -15.14 -4.75 22.19
C THR A 183 -16.62 -4.61 21.90
N GLY A 184 -17.00 -4.40 20.64
CA GLY A 184 -18.41 -4.38 20.24
C GLY A 184 -18.62 -3.77 18.87
N HIS A 185 -17.86 -2.73 18.52
CA HIS A 185 -17.77 -2.27 17.14
C HIS A 185 -17.13 -3.34 16.25
N THR A 186 -17.64 -3.51 15.04
CA THR A 186 -17.18 -4.54 14.08
C THR A 186 -16.17 -3.99 13.06
N ASP A 187 -15.94 -2.69 13.10
CA ASP A 187 -14.96 -1.95 12.31
C ASP A 187 -14.33 -0.80 13.13
N ALA A 188 -13.46 0.01 12.51
CA ALA A 188 -12.67 1.05 13.16
C ALA A 188 -13.53 2.07 13.93
N VAL A 189 -13.14 2.35 15.17
CA VAL A 189 -13.79 3.35 16.02
C VAL A 189 -13.25 4.74 15.68
N ARG A 190 -14.14 5.67 15.31
CA ARG A 190 -13.80 6.96 14.69
C ARG A 190 -14.05 8.18 15.54
N GLY A 191 -14.98 8.11 16.49
CA GLY A 191 -15.32 9.22 17.38
C GLY A 191 -15.64 8.75 18.79
N LEU A 192 -15.35 9.62 19.76
CA LEU A 192 -15.67 9.45 21.18
C LEU A 192 -16.18 10.78 21.74
N ALA A 193 -17.22 10.75 22.57
CA ALA A 193 -17.65 11.92 23.34
C ALA A 193 -18.15 11.50 24.72
N LEU A 194 -17.89 12.37 25.71
CA LEU A 194 -18.36 12.19 27.07
C LEU A 194 -19.87 12.39 27.14
N MET A 195 -20.55 11.48 27.83
CA MET A 195 -21.97 11.61 28.16
C MET A 195 -22.10 11.55 29.68
N PRO A 196 -22.02 12.69 30.40
CA PRO A 196 -21.78 12.73 31.84
C PRO A 196 -22.70 11.86 32.70
N ASP A 197 -23.97 11.73 32.33
CA ASP A 197 -24.97 10.97 33.10
C ASP A 197 -24.94 9.46 32.90
N ILE A 198 -24.16 8.96 31.92
CA ILE A 198 -24.12 7.54 31.55
C ILE A 198 -22.68 7.01 31.49
N GLY A 199 -21.83 7.69 30.72
CA GLY A 199 -20.47 7.29 30.45
C GLY A 199 -19.97 7.98 29.19
N PHE A 200 -19.91 7.28 28.07
CA PHE A 200 -19.44 7.86 26.81
C PHE A 200 -20.14 7.25 25.60
N VAL A 201 -20.04 7.94 24.47
CA VAL A 201 -20.58 7.48 23.19
C VAL A 201 -19.44 7.28 22.19
N SER A 202 -19.57 6.27 21.33
CA SER A 202 -18.61 5.99 20.26
C SER A 202 -19.30 5.81 18.92
N CYS A 203 -18.62 6.15 17.83
CA CYS A 203 -19.08 5.87 16.47
C CYS A 203 -17.99 5.19 15.65
N SER A 204 -18.39 4.49 14.57
CA SER A 204 -17.51 3.58 13.85
C SER A 204 -17.80 3.51 12.36
N ASN A 205 -16.83 2.92 11.65
CA ASN A 205 -16.98 2.51 10.26
C ASN A 205 -18.01 1.36 10.07
N ASP A 206 -18.51 0.75 11.13
CA ASP A 206 -19.61 -0.21 11.03
C ASP A 206 -20.98 0.45 10.84
N SER A 207 -21.01 1.79 10.70
CA SER A 207 -22.22 2.61 10.54
C SER A 207 -23.08 2.72 11.81
N GLU A 208 -22.57 2.24 12.95
CA GLU A 208 -23.27 2.25 14.23
C GLU A 208 -22.67 3.30 15.20
N ILE A 209 -23.53 3.78 16.11
CA ILE A 209 -23.16 4.56 17.28
C ILE A 209 -23.51 3.74 18.51
N ARG A 210 -22.60 3.63 19.47
CA ARG A 210 -22.82 2.88 20.71
C ARG A 210 -22.68 3.80 21.92
N VAL A 211 -23.58 3.61 22.89
CA VAL A 211 -23.55 4.30 24.18
C VAL A 211 -23.05 3.33 25.23
N TRP A 212 -22.10 3.76 26.05
CA TRP A 212 -21.36 2.93 26.99
C TRP A 212 -21.39 3.51 28.39
N THR A 213 -21.43 2.62 29.38
CA THR A 213 -21.04 2.99 30.75
C THR A 213 -19.51 3.13 30.83
N LEU A 214 -19.00 3.87 31.82
CA LEU A 214 -17.55 3.92 32.09
C LEU A 214 -16.98 2.55 32.51
N GLY A 215 -17.83 1.65 33.01
CA GLY A 215 -17.47 0.26 33.32
C GLY A 215 -17.27 -0.62 32.10
N GLY A 216 -17.71 -0.17 30.91
CA GLY A 216 -17.54 -0.87 29.65
C GLY A 216 -18.76 -1.59 29.10
N ASP A 217 -19.92 -1.46 29.76
CA ASP A 217 -21.17 -2.07 29.29
C ASP A 217 -21.78 -1.22 28.17
N THR A 218 -22.22 -1.84 27.08
CA THR A 218 -23.04 -1.15 26.08
C THR A 218 -24.46 -1.00 26.60
N VAL A 219 -24.95 0.25 26.70
CA VAL A 219 -26.31 0.58 27.16
C VAL A 219 -27.31 0.43 26.01
N TYR A 220 -27.03 1.04 24.86
CA TYR A 220 -27.81 0.89 23.63
C TYR A 220 -26.98 1.28 22.39
N THR A 221 -27.52 0.94 21.21
CA THR A 221 -26.91 1.21 19.90
C THR A 221 -27.89 2.04 19.06
N LEU A 222 -27.38 3.01 18.31
CA LEU A 222 -28.14 3.84 17.39
C LEU A 222 -27.73 3.51 15.96
N SER A 223 -28.69 2.93 15.23
CA SER A 223 -28.53 2.55 13.83
C SER A 223 -29.31 3.50 12.94
N GLY A 224 -28.66 4.02 11.91
CA GLY A 224 -29.37 4.85 10.92
C GLY A 224 -28.49 5.41 9.82
N HIS A 225 -27.23 5.75 10.13
CA HIS A 225 -26.25 6.10 9.10
C HIS A 225 -26.15 4.97 8.05
N THR A 226 -26.05 5.34 6.78
CA THR A 226 -25.98 4.37 5.67
C THR A 226 -24.55 4.05 5.23
N SER A 227 -23.57 4.67 5.90
CA SER A 227 -22.14 4.51 5.66
C SER A 227 -21.38 4.93 6.93
N PHE A 228 -20.06 5.04 6.82
CA PHE A 228 -19.14 5.32 7.91
C PHE A 228 -19.54 6.55 8.73
N VAL A 229 -19.53 6.41 10.05
CA VAL A 229 -19.70 7.54 10.96
C VAL A 229 -18.32 8.03 11.38
N TYR A 230 -18.04 9.31 11.16
CA TYR A 230 -16.72 9.90 11.35
C TYR A 230 -16.55 10.67 12.64
N SER A 231 -17.62 11.30 13.11
CA SER A 231 -17.57 12.20 14.25
C SER A 231 -18.91 12.18 14.98
N LEU A 232 -18.86 12.46 16.28
CA LEU A 232 -20.04 12.64 17.11
C LEU A 232 -19.79 13.69 18.19
N SER A 233 -20.87 14.26 18.73
CA SER A 233 -20.87 15.17 19.87
C SER A 233 -22.14 14.95 20.68
N VAL A 234 -22.10 15.26 21.97
CA VAL A 234 -23.27 15.29 22.85
C VAL A 234 -23.79 16.73 22.94
N LEU A 235 -25.10 16.92 22.79
CA LEU A 235 -25.81 18.19 22.96
C LEU A 235 -26.01 18.51 24.45
N PRO A 236 -26.23 19.78 24.82
CA PRO A 236 -26.49 20.17 26.21
C PRO A 236 -27.73 19.52 26.84
N ASP A 237 -28.69 19.11 26.02
CA ASP A 237 -29.91 18.41 26.45
C ASP A 237 -29.73 16.88 26.59
N GLY A 238 -28.51 16.37 26.38
CA GLY A 238 -28.20 14.95 26.39
C GLY A 238 -28.45 14.23 25.06
N GLY A 239 -28.96 14.93 24.03
CA GLY A 239 -29.05 14.41 22.67
C GLY A 239 -27.66 14.12 22.07
N ILE A 240 -27.61 13.29 21.04
CA ILE A 240 -26.38 12.97 20.32
C ILE A 240 -26.47 13.57 18.92
N VAL A 241 -25.35 14.07 18.41
CA VAL A 241 -25.21 14.47 17.02
C VAL A 241 -24.09 13.66 16.39
N SER A 242 -24.29 13.17 15.18
CA SER A 242 -23.28 12.41 14.44
C SER A 242 -23.14 12.89 13.00
N ALA A 243 -21.96 12.69 12.43
CA ALA A 243 -21.64 13.06 11.05
C ALA A 243 -20.92 11.91 10.35
N GLY A 244 -21.17 11.72 9.06
CA GLY A 244 -20.62 10.58 8.33
C GLY A 244 -20.41 10.77 6.83
N GLU A 245 -19.95 9.69 6.22
CA GLU A 245 -19.73 9.54 4.77
C GLU A 245 -21.04 9.58 3.97
N ASP A 246 -22.19 9.33 4.60
CA ASP A 246 -23.52 9.40 3.96
C ASP A 246 -24.04 10.83 3.75
N ARG A 247 -23.13 11.82 3.73
CA ARG A 247 -23.42 13.27 3.55
C ARG A 247 -24.32 13.87 4.62
N SER A 248 -24.53 13.18 5.73
CA SER A 248 -25.52 13.58 6.71
C SER A 248 -24.91 13.96 8.05
N VAL A 249 -25.55 14.96 8.68
CA VAL A 249 -25.53 15.14 10.11
C VAL A 249 -26.85 14.61 10.66
N ARG A 250 -26.79 13.78 11.69
CA ARG A 250 -27.96 13.17 12.33
C ARG A 250 -28.07 13.60 13.77
N VAL A 251 -29.29 13.92 14.17
CA VAL A 251 -29.64 14.32 15.54
C VAL A 251 -30.46 13.19 16.16
N TRP A 252 -30.03 12.74 17.33
CA TRP A 252 -30.61 11.64 18.06
C TRP A 252 -31.07 12.13 19.43
N LYS A 253 -32.32 11.84 19.81
CA LYS A 253 -32.85 12.13 21.15
C LYS A 253 -33.56 10.88 21.66
N ASP A 254 -33.39 10.57 22.94
CA ASP A 254 -34.03 9.44 23.61
C ASP A 254 -33.86 8.08 22.92
N GLY A 255 -32.72 7.88 22.24
CA GLY A 255 -32.42 6.65 21.51
C GLY A 255 -32.99 6.58 20.09
N GLU A 256 -33.68 7.62 19.63
CA GLU A 256 -34.29 7.68 18.30
C GLU A 256 -33.66 8.75 17.41
N LEU A 257 -33.66 8.51 16.10
CA LEU A 257 -33.26 9.49 15.10
C LEU A 257 -34.36 10.54 14.94
N THR A 258 -34.13 11.76 15.43
CA THR A 258 -35.12 12.84 15.35
C THR A 258 -34.98 13.71 14.11
N GLN A 259 -33.78 13.82 13.55
CA GLN A 259 -33.55 14.63 12.35
C GLN A 259 -32.35 14.12 11.55
N THR A 260 -32.46 14.20 10.22
CA THR A 260 -31.34 14.05 9.28
C THR A 260 -31.18 15.36 8.51
N ILE A 261 -29.99 15.95 8.59
CA ILE A 261 -29.58 17.17 7.88
C ILE A 261 -28.63 16.73 6.77
N ILE A 262 -28.96 17.03 5.52
CA ILE A 262 -28.16 16.61 4.36
C ILE A 262 -27.28 17.76 3.90
N HIS A 263 -25.99 17.50 3.74
CA HIS A 263 -25.03 18.49 3.28
C HIS A 263 -24.78 18.37 1.77
N PRO A 264 -24.58 19.49 1.06
CA PRO A 264 -24.17 19.48 -0.34
C PRO A 264 -22.67 19.21 -0.48
N ALA A 265 -22.19 18.14 0.17
CA ALA A 265 -20.79 17.71 0.22
C ALA A 265 -20.72 16.18 0.13
N ILE A 266 -19.58 15.62 -0.29
CA ILE A 266 -19.39 14.16 -0.43
C ILE A 266 -19.35 13.48 0.95
N SER A 267 -18.77 14.15 1.94
CA SER A 267 -18.64 13.62 3.31
C SER A 267 -18.76 14.76 4.32
N VAL A 268 -19.31 14.45 5.50
CA VAL A 268 -19.25 15.33 6.68
C VAL A 268 -18.25 14.74 7.67
N TRP A 269 -17.07 15.36 7.77
CA TRP A 269 -15.94 14.80 8.52
C TRP A 269 -16.02 15.01 10.02
N ALA A 270 -16.57 16.14 10.45
CA ALA A 270 -16.52 16.57 11.84
C ALA A 270 -17.83 17.24 12.26
N VAL A 271 -18.24 17.01 13.51
CA VAL A 271 -19.36 17.69 14.15
C VAL A 271 -18.99 18.13 15.56
N ALA A 272 -19.50 19.28 16.01
CA ALA A 272 -19.38 19.76 17.38
C ALA A 272 -20.69 20.41 17.84
N SER A 273 -20.99 20.31 19.13
CA SER A 273 -22.10 21.02 19.76
C SER A 273 -21.63 22.31 20.43
N MET A 274 -22.40 23.38 20.30
CA MET A 274 -22.26 24.62 21.08
C MET A 274 -23.02 24.53 22.41
N PRO A 275 -22.62 25.29 23.45
CA PRO A 275 -23.34 25.39 24.71
C PRO A 275 -24.81 25.81 24.59
N ASN A 276 -25.15 26.65 23.61
CA ASN A 276 -26.53 27.06 23.31
C ASN A 276 -27.35 26.00 22.54
N GLY A 277 -26.77 24.83 22.25
CA GLY A 277 -27.42 23.74 21.52
C GLY A 277 -27.23 23.77 20.00
N ASP A 278 -26.60 24.81 19.43
CA ASP A 278 -26.31 24.86 17.99
C ASP A 278 -25.29 23.77 17.59
N ILE A 279 -25.33 23.36 16.33
CA ILE A 279 -24.49 22.29 15.77
C ILE A 279 -23.53 22.89 14.74
N VAL A 280 -22.25 22.56 14.84
CA VAL A 280 -21.21 22.92 13.87
C VAL A 280 -20.80 21.69 13.09
N SER A 281 -20.70 21.78 11.77
CA SER A 281 -20.23 20.70 10.90
C SER A 281 -19.09 21.15 10.00
N GLY A 282 -18.06 20.33 9.84
CA GLY A 282 -16.98 20.49 8.86
C GLY A 282 -17.09 19.47 7.72
N CYS A 283 -17.07 19.95 6.48
CA CYS A 283 -17.41 19.17 5.30
C CYS A 283 -16.27 19.02 4.29
N SER A 284 -16.41 18.05 3.39
CA SER A 284 -15.44 17.77 2.31
C SER A 284 -15.39 18.87 1.24
N ASP A 285 -16.40 19.74 1.16
CA ASP A 285 -16.46 20.90 0.26
C ASP A 285 -15.64 22.11 0.76
N GLY A 286 -14.93 21.96 1.89
CA GLY A 286 -14.14 23.02 2.51
C GLY A 286 -14.96 24.02 3.32
N LEU A 287 -16.25 23.75 3.57
CA LEU A 287 -17.11 24.66 4.30
C LEU A 287 -17.36 24.19 5.73
N VAL A 288 -17.42 25.16 6.65
CA VAL A 288 -17.98 24.98 7.99
C VAL A 288 -19.41 25.51 7.98
N ARG A 289 -20.35 24.76 8.55
CA ARG A 289 -21.76 25.19 8.65
C ARG A 289 -22.24 25.10 10.09
N VAL A 290 -23.05 26.07 10.49
CA VAL A 290 -23.69 26.12 11.81
C VAL A 290 -25.19 25.92 11.62
N PHE A 291 -25.82 25.11 12.46
CA PHE A 291 -27.25 24.85 12.46
C PHE A 291 -27.85 25.15 13.84
N SER A 292 -29.03 25.76 13.86
CA SER A 292 -29.73 26.15 15.09
C SER A 292 -31.16 25.61 15.09
N GLU A 293 -31.62 25.17 16.25
CA GLU A 293 -33.05 24.88 16.48
C GLU A 293 -33.86 26.14 16.87
N SER A 294 -33.19 27.23 17.24
CA SER A 294 -33.83 28.52 17.51
C SER A 294 -34.03 29.31 16.21
N GLU A 295 -35.28 29.67 15.95
CA GLU A 295 -35.72 30.42 14.77
C GLU A 295 -35.05 31.80 14.66
N GLU A 296 -34.77 32.44 15.79
CA GLU A 296 -34.10 33.75 15.83
C GLU A 296 -32.64 33.73 15.30
N ARG A 297 -32.03 32.54 15.24
CA ARG A 297 -30.66 32.31 14.76
C ARG A 297 -30.61 31.60 13.41
N TRP A 298 -31.76 31.35 12.78
CA TRP A 298 -31.75 30.83 11.41
C TRP A 298 -31.12 31.83 10.46
N ALA A 299 -30.49 31.31 9.41
CA ALA A 299 -30.00 32.12 8.30
C ALA A 299 -31.18 32.83 7.61
N SER A 300 -30.86 33.80 6.75
CA SER A 300 -31.88 34.50 5.97
C SER A 300 -32.72 33.51 5.14
N ALA A 301 -33.94 33.90 4.77
CA ALA A 301 -34.78 33.06 3.92
C ALA A 301 -34.11 32.76 2.57
N GLU A 302 -33.31 33.71 2.07
CA GLU A 302 -32.48 33.59 0.89
C GLU A 302 -31.39 32.52 1.06
N ASP A 303 -30.62 32.56 2.15
CA ASP A 303 -29.54 31.59 2.42
C ASP A 303 -30.07 30.18 2.67
N LEU A 304 -31.20 30.06 3.40
CA LEU A 304 -31.89 28.79 3.59
C LEU A 304 -32.32 28.20 2.25
N LYS A 305 -32.92 29.02 1.39
CA LYS A 305 -33.34 28.62 0.05
C LYS A 305 -32.14 28.24 -0.83
N GLU A 306 -31.03 28.97 -0.72
CA GLU A 306 -29.82 28.64 -1.46
C GLU A 306 -29.23 27.31 -1.00
N TYR A 307 -29.15 27.09 0.31
CA TYR A 307 -28.72 25.80 0.87
C TYR A 307 -29.63 24.65 0.42
N ASP A 308 -30.94 24.83 0.52
CA ASP A 308 -31.92 23.86 0.04
C ASP A 308 -31.77 23.63 -1.46
N GLN A 309 -31.47 24.66 -2.25
CA GLN A 309 -31.22 24.53 -3.69
C GLN A 309 -29.90 23.83 -3.97
N GLN A 310 -28.83 24.08 -3.22
CA GLN A 310 -27.54 23.38 -3.35
C GLN A 310 -27.72 21.90 -3.02
N VAL A 311 -28.38 21.59 -1.89
CA VAL A 311 -28.75 20.23 -1.51
C VAL A 311 -29.62 19.59 -2.59
N ALA A 312 -30.65 20.30 -3.08
CA ALA A 312 -31.55 19.81 -4.12
C ALA A 312 -30.88 19.67 -5.50
N SER A 313 -29.84 20.44 -5.80
CA SER A 313 -29.08 20.36 -7.06
C SER A 313 -28.11 19.18 -7.07
N GLN A 314 -27.69 18.73 -5.89
CA GLN A 314 -26.93 17.50 -5.68
C GLN A 314 -27.82 16.31 -5.28
N ALA A 315 -29.09 16.58 -5.00
CA ALA A 315 -30.16 15.59 -4.91
C ALA A 315 -30.77 15.41 -6.29
N LEU A 316 -31.33 14.25 -6.54
CA LEU A 316 -32.01 13.98 -7.80
C LEU A 316 -33.21 14.94 -7.96
N PRO A 317 -33.47 15.49 -9.16
CA PRO A 317 -34.77 16.07 -9.44
C PRO A 317 -35.81 14.97 -9.26
N ALA A 318 -36.66 15.08 -8.24
CA ALA A 318 -37.79 14.17 -8.03
C ALA A 318 -38.86 14.23 -9.15
N GLN A 319 -38.55 14.87 -10.28
CA GLN A 319 -39.53 15.35 -11.27
C GLN A 319 -39.13 15.12 -12.73
N GLN A 320 -38.14 14.28 -13.04
CA GLN A 320 -37.74 14.03 -14.43
C GLN A 320 -37.55 12.56 -14.84
N VAL A 321 -38.22 11.62 -14.16
CA VAL A 321 -38.35 10.26 -14.68
C VAL A 321 -39.78 9.80 -14.43
N GLY A 322 -40.61 9.76 -15.48
CA GLY A 322 -41.96 9.20 -15.35
C GLY A 322 -42.98 9.49 -16.45
N ASP A 323 -42.85 10.56 -17.24
CA ASP A 323 -43.84 10.88 -18.28
C ASP A 323 -43.30 10.57 -19.68
N VAL A 324 -43.42 9.31 -20.11
CA VAL A 324 -43.48 9.03 -21.55
C VAL A 324 -44.76 9.69 -22.06
N LYS A 325 -44.64 10.75 -22.87
CA LYS A 325 -45.81 11.35 -23.53
C LYS A 325 -46.49 10.28 -24.39
N LYS A 326 -47.58 9.69 -23.90
CA LYS A 326 -48.43 8.69 -24.60
C LYS A 326 -49.01 9.21 -25.93
N THR A 327 -48.77 10.47 -26.28
CA THR A 327 -49.15 11.10 -27.55
C THR A 327 -48.10 10.91 -28.65
N ASP A 328 -46.84 10.63 -28.30
CA ASP A 328 -45.71 10.63 -29.25
C ASP A 328 -45.24 9.20 -29.61
N LEU A 329 -45.89 8.18 -29.05
CA LEU A 329 -45.61 6.77 -29.34
C LEU A 329 -46.32 6.32 -30.63
N PRO A 330 -45.61 5.61 -31.53
CA PRO A 330 -46.19 5.09 -32.77
C PRO A 330 -47.20 3.97 -32.49
N GLY A 331 -48.19 3.79 -33.37
CA GLY A 331 -49.19 2.73 -33.25
C GLY A 331 -48.66 1.35 -33.69
N PRO A 332 -49.52 0.31 -33.67
CA PRO A 332 -49.13 -1.07 -34.01
C PRO A 332 -48.55 -1.21 -35.43
N GLU A 333 -48.85 -0.28 -36.32
CA GLU A 333 -48.28 -0.20 -37.67
C GLU A 333 -46.76 -0.10 -37.69
N ALA A 334 -46.12 0.40 -36.62
CA ALA A 334 -44.67 0.52 -36.56
C ALA A 334 -43.94 -0.82 -36.41
N LEU A 335 -44.65 -1.91 -36.07
CA LEU A 335 -44.12 -3.27 -36.10
C LEU A 335 -44.06 -3.84 -37.53
N ALA A 336 -44.62 -3.17 -38.53
CA ALA A 336 -44.47 -3.57 -39.93
C ALA A 336 -43.06 -3.27 -40.49
N VAL A 337 -42.28 -2.42 -39.80
CA VAL A 337 -40.90 -2.10 -40.19
C VAL A 337 -39.95 -3.04 -39.44
N PRO A 338 -39.16 -3.86 -40.15
CA PRO A 338 -38.14 -4.72 -39.55
C PRO A 338 -37.18 -3.94 -38.64
N GLY A 339 -36.77 -4.56 -37.53
CA GLY A 339 -35.72 -4.03 -36.67
C GLY A 339 -34.39 -3.95 -37.39
N LYS A 340 -33.51 -3.03 -36.97
CA LYS A 340 -32.22 -2.81 -37.64
C LYS A 340 -31.16 -3.80 -37.15
N LYS A 341 -31.32 -4.31 -35.92
CA LYS A 341 -30.41 -5.28 -35.30
C LYS A 341 -31.20 -6.24 -34.38
N PRO A 342 -30.69 -7.46 -34.13
CA PRO A 342 -31.32 -8.39 -33.20
C PRO A 342 -31.40 -7.75 -31.81
N GLY A 343 -32.56 -7.86 -31.17
CA GLY A 343 -32.80 -7.28 -29.86
C GLY A 343 -33.19 -5.80 -29.86
N ASP A 344 -33.37 -5.16 -31.03
CA ASP A 344 -33.96 -3.82 -31.11
C ASP A 344 -35.33 -3.82 -30.41
N VAL A 345 -35.56 -2.86 -29.51
CA VAL A 345 -36.82 -2.72 -28.78
C VAL A 345 -37.58 -1.51 -29.32
N LYS A 346 -38.87 -1.70 -29.59
CA LYS A 346 -39.77 -0.64 -30.05
C LYS A 346 -41.00 -0.62 -29.14
N MET A 347 -41.31 0.57 -28.62
CA MET A 347 -42.52 0.81 -27.84
C MET A 347 -43.62 1.25 -28.80
N ILE A 348 -44.76 0.56 -28.74
CA ILE A 348 -45.93 0.90 -29.54
C ILE A 348 -47.12 1.17 -28.63
N LYS A 349 -48.00 2.07 -29.07
CA LYS A 349 -49.27 2.33 -28.41
C LYS A 349 -50.34 1.45 -29.07
N ASN A 350 -50.79 0.43 -28.36
CA ASN A 350 -51.89 -0.42 -28.78
C ASN A 350 -53.13 -0.06 -27.95
N ASN A 351 -53.95 0.86 -28.46
CA ASN A 351 -55.06 1.50 -27.74
C ASN A 351 -54.59 2.34 -26.53
N GLU A 352 -55.06 2.03 -25.30
CA GLU A 352 -54.68 2.71 -24.06
C GLU A 352 -53.45 2.09 -23.38
N VAL A 353 -52.93 0.98 -23.92
CA VAL A 353 -51.80 0.24 -23.35
C VAL A 353 -50.54 0.49 -24.17
N VAL A 354 -49.42 0.76 -23.49
CA VAL A 354 -48.11 0.86 -24.12
C VAL A 354 -47.47 -0.52 -24.05
N GLU A 355 -47.15 -1.09 -25.20
CA GLU A 355 -46.52 -2.41 -25.32
C GLU A 355 -45.08 -2.26 -25.80
N ALA A 356 -44.17 -3.01 -25.20
CA ALA A 356 -42.79 -3.12 -25.68
C ALA A 356 -42.66 -4.40 -26.53
N HIS A 357 -42.06 -4.27 -27.71
CA HIS A 357 -41.81 -5.36 -28.64
C HIS A 357 -40.32 -5.42 -29.01
N GLN A 358 -39.75 -6.60 -29.09
CA GLN A 358 -38.35 -6.84 -29.43
C GLN A 358 -38.24 -7.53 -30.79
N TRP A 359 -37.27 -7.10 -31.60
CA TRP A 359 -37.03 -7.66 -32.92
C TRP A 359 -36.17 -8.94 -32.86
N ASP A 360 -36.70 -10.01 -33.44
CA ASP A 360 -36.02 -11.28 -33.64
C ASP A 360 -35.62 -11.43 -35.13
N ASN A 361 -34.33 -11.59 -35.38
CA ASN A 361 -33.77 -11.77 -36.72
C ASN A 361 -33.97 -13.18 -37.28
N ASP A 362 -34.06 -14.19 -36.40
CA ASP A 362 -34.15 -15.60 -36.81
C ASP A 362 -35.58 -15.90 -37.32
N THR A 363 -36.58 -15.25 -36.73
CA THR A 363 -37.99 -15.37 -37.14
C THR A 363 -38.47 -14.20 -38.01
N ASN A 364 -37.65 -13.15 -38.21
CA ASN A 364 -38.04 -11.89 -38.86
C ASN A 364 -39.35 -11.31 -38.32
N SER A 365 -39.54 -11.34 -37.01
CA SER A 365 -40.77 -10.89 -36.37
C SER A 365 -40.50 -10.07 -35.12
N TRP A 366 -41.43 -9.16 -34.82
CA TRP A 366 -41.49 -8.48 -33.53
C TRP A 366 -42.20 -9.39 -32.53
N THR A 367 -41.56 -9.63 -31.39
CA THR A 367 -42.10 -10.42 -30.28
C THR A 367 -42.47 -9.47 -29.14
N LYS A 368 -43.72 -9.54 -28.65
CA LYS A 368 -44.17 -8.74 -27.51
C LYS A 368 -43.40 -9.19 -26.26
N ILE A 369 -42.70 -8.26 -25.62
CA ILE A 369 -41.91 -8.52 -24.40
C ILE A 369 -42.59 -8.03 -23.13
N GLY A 370 -43.61 -7.17 -23.22
CA GLY A 370 -44.39 -6.77 -22.04
C GLY A 370 -45.34 -5.60 -22.26
N GLU A 371 -46.17 -5.32 -21.24
CA GLU A 371 -47.03 -4.14 -21.13
C GLU A 371 -46.45 -3.20 -20.08
N VAL A 372 -46.35 -1.92 -20.42
CA VAL A 372 -45.80 -0.89 -19.51
C VAL A 372 -46.95 -0.37 -18.65
N VAL A 373 -46.99 -0.79 -17.38
CA VAL A 373 -47.90 -0.26 -16.35
C VAL A 373 -47.35 1.04 -15.77
N ASP A 374 -48.22 2.04 -15.63
CA ASP A 374 -47.87 3.35 -15.06
C ASP A 374 -47.28 3.17 -13.65
N ALA A 375 -46.10 3.76 -13.41
CA ALA A 375 -45.52 3.85 -12.08
C ALA A 375 -46.43 4.67 -11.17
N VAL A 376 -46.80 4.10 -10.01
CA VAL A 376 -47.66 4.75 -9.03
C VAL A 376 -46.93 5.93 -8.38
N GLY A 377 -47.45 7.14 -8.63
CA GLY A 377 -47.54 8.27 -7.68
C GLY A 377 -46.28 8.71 -6.93
N SER A 378 -45.70 9.80 -7.43
CA SER A 378 -44.65 10.64 -6.85
C SER A 378 -44.95 11.19 -5.43
N GLY A 379 -43.93 11.20 -4.56
CA GLY A 379 -43.87 12.06 -3.37
C GLY A 379 -44.00 11.41 -1.98
N ARG A 380 -44.16 10.08 -1.87
CA ARG A 380 -44.09 9.36 -0.58
C ARG A 380 -42.92 8.39 -0.58
N LYS A 381 -42.03 8.48 0.41
CA LYS A 381 -41.01 7.47 0.68
C LYS A 381 -41.69 6.11 0.81
N GLN A 382 -41.09 5.10 0.21
CA GLN A 382 -41.59 3.73 0.26
C GLN A 382 -41.05 3.05 1.51
N LEU A 383 -41.95 2.50 2.31
CA LEU A 383 -41.59 1.75 3.52
C LEU A 383 -41.18 0.33 3.12
N TYR A 384 -39.93 -0.02 3.40
CA TYR A 384 -39.40 -1.37 3.15
C TYR A 384 -38.62 -1.84 4.38
N GLU A 385 -39.04 -2.95 4.98
CA GLU A 385 -38.48 -3.51 6.22
C GLU A 385 -38.36 -2.52 7.39
N GLY A 386 -39.38 -1.66 7.55
CA GLY A 386 -39.42 -0.69 8.65
C GLY A 386 -38.52 0.53 8.45
N LYS A 387 -37.89 0.69 7.28
CA LYS A 387 -37.09 1.87 6.91
C LYS A 387 -37.70 2.56 5.69
N GLU A 388 -37.64 3.89 5.66
CA GLU A 388 -38.17 4.70 4.56
C GLU A 388 -37.10 4.91 3.48
N TYR A 389 -37.44 4.65 2.23
CA TYR A 389 -36.55 4.83 1.08
C TYR A 389 -37.17 5.72 -0.01
N ASP A 390 -36.33 6.48 -0.72
CA ASP A 390 -36.79 7.31 -1.85
C ASP A 390 -37.25 6.45 -3.04
N TYR A 391 -36.54 5.34 -3.27
CA TYR A 391 -36.85 4.35 -4.31
C TYR A 391 -36.76 2.94 -3.73
N VAL A 392 -37.68 2.07 -4.15
CA VAL A 392 -37.53 0.62 -3.99
C VAL A 392 -37.71 0.01 -5.36
N PHE A 393 -36.61 -0.26 -6.04
CA PHE A 393 -36.65 -0.81 -7.39
C PHE A 393 -36.94 -2.30 -7.36
N ASP A 394 -37.69 -2.77 -8.35
CA ASP A 394 -37.82 -4.19 -8.66
C ASP A 394 -36.71 -4.57 -9.63
N VAL A 395 -35.81 -5.45 -9.18
CA VAL A 395 -34.63 -5.87 -9.94
C VAL A 395 -34.78 -7.33 -10.31
N ASP A 396 -35.04 -7.57 -11.60
CA ASP A 396 -35.10 -8.90 -12.19
C ASP A 396 -33.68 -9.37 -12.56
N ILE A 397 -33.15 -10.32 -11.78
CA ILE A 397 -31.78 -10.79 -11.94
C ILE A 397 -31.72 -12.10 -12.75
N GLN A 398 -32.83 -12.84 -12.83
CA GLN A 398 -32.96 -14.09 -13.58
C GLN A 398 -34.39 -14.28 -14.11
N ASP A 399 -34.50 -14.84 -15.31
CA ASP A 399 -35.79 -15.17 -15.93
C ASP A 399 -36.56 -16.21 -15.09
N GLY A 400 -37.76 -15.86 -14.64
CA GLY A 400 -38.65 -16.75 -13.88
C GLY A 400 -38.53 -16.69 -12.34
N VAL A 401 -37.67 -15.84 -11.78
CA VAL A 401 -37.60 -15.58 -10.31
C VAL A 401 -38.32 -14.26 -10.00
N PRO A 402 -39.08 -14.15 -8.89
CA PRO A 402 -39.72 -12.89 -8.51
C PRO A 402 -38.70 -11.75 -8.33
N ALA A 403 -39.04 -10.57 -8.83
CA ALA A 403 -38.20 -9.37 -8.74
C ALA A 403 -37.74 -9.10 -7.29
N LEU A 404 -36.44 -8.83 -7.13
CA LEU A 404 -35.87 -8.50 -5.82
C LEU A 404 -35.95 -6.99 -5.57
N LYS A 405 -36.34 -6.62 -4.34
CA LYS A 405 -36.52 -5.22 -3.95
C LYS A 405 -35.18 -4.59 -3.61
N LEU A 406 -34.79 -3.54 -4.35
CA LEU A 406 -33.59 -2.74 -4.13
C LEU A 406 -33.97 -1.39 -3.51
N PRO A 407 -33.82 -1.24 -2.17
CA PRO A 407 -34.04 0.04 -1.53
C PRO A 407 -32.86 0.99 -1.77
N TYR A 408 -33.14 2.15 -2.34
CA TYR A 408 -32.18 3.19 -2.69
C TYR A 408 -32.68 4.56 -2.25
N ASN A 409 -31.80 5.34 -1.62
CA ASN A 409 -32.06 6.74 -1.37
C ASN A 409 -31.33 7.58 -2.41
N ALA A 410 -31.99 8.63 -2.90
CA ALA A 410 -31.44 9.57 -3.86
C ALA A 410 -30.12 10.19 -3.38
N ASN A 411 -29.94 10.25 -2.05
CA ASN A 411 -28.78 10.82 -1.42
C ASN A 411 -27.62 9.82 -1.14
N GLU A 412 -27.84 8.52 -1.34
CA GLU A 412 -26.86 7.46 -1.13
C GLU A 412 -26.03 7.21 -2.40
N ASN A 413 -24.79 6.76 -2.24
CA ASN A 413 -23.96 6.37 -3.39
C ASN A 413 -24.54 5.11 -4.07
N SER A 414 -24.72 5.16 -5.40
CA SER A 414 -25.26 4.06 -6.22
C SER A 414 -24.47 2.75 -6.04
N PHE A 415 -23.15 2.83 -5.91
CA PHE A 415 -22.24 1.72 -5.65
C PHE A 415 -22.45 1.12 -4.27
N THR A 416 -22.61 1.94 -3.22
CA THR A 416 -22.88 1.45 -1.87
C THR A 416 -24.24 0.79 -1.78
N ALA A 417 -25.26 1.38 -2.39
CA ALA A 417 -26.60 0.79 -2.43
C ALA A 417 -26.61 -0.52 -3.22
N ALA A 418 -25.90 -0.59 -4.34
CA ALA A 418 -25.72 -1.80 -5.13
C ALA A 418 -24.95 -2.87 -4.33
N GLN A 419 -23.85 -2.53 -3.67
CA GLN A 419 -23.13 -3.47 -2.80
C GLN A 419 -24.00 -3.98 -1.66
N ARG A 420 -24.74 -3.09 -1.00
CA ARG A 420 -25.69 -3.45 0.06
C ARG A 420 -26.78 -4.36 -0.48
N PHE A 421 -27.35 -4.05 -1.64
CA PHE A 421 -28.35 -4.87 -2.30
C PHE A 421 -27.82 -6.25 -2.68
N LEU A 422 -26.61 -6.31 -3.25
CA LEU A 422 -25.97 -7.56 -3.62
C LEU A 422 -25.61 -8.39 -2.39
N ALA A 423 -25.05 -7.77 -1.36
CA ALA A 423 -24.72 -8.42 -0.11
C ALA A 423 -25.99 -8.93 0.60
N LYS A 424 -27.05 -8.12 0.63
CA LYS A 424 -28.32 -8.44 1.28
C LYS A 424 -29.08 -9.56 0.57
N ASN A 425 -29.07 -9.59 -0.75
CA ASN A 425 -29.75 -10.60 -1.55
C ASN A 425 -28.80 -11.73 -2.00
N GLU A 426 -27.59 -11.77 -1.44
CA GLU A 426 -26.58 -12.82 -1.68
C GLU A 426 -26.20 -12.97 -3.16
N LEU A 427 -26.27 -11.87 -3.91
CA LEU A 427 -25.98 -11.82 -5.32
C LEU A 427 -24.48 -11.62 -5.56
N PRO A 428 -23.91 -12.23 -6.60
CA PRO A 428 -22.48 -12.11 -6.90
C PRO A 428 -22.02 -10.64 -7.04
N PRO A 429 -20.86 -10.25 -6.46
CA PRO A 429 -20.28 -8.92 -6.62
C PRO A 429 -19.99 -8.54 -8.08
N SER A 430 -20.00 -9.50 -9.03
CA SER A 430 -19.90 -9.22 -10.46
C SER A 430 -21.10 -8.45 -11.01
N TYR A 431 -22.26 -8.52 -10.35
CA TYR A 431 -23.43 -7.72 -10.70
C TYR A 431 -23.30 -6.28 -10.21
N LEU A 432 -22.22 -5.91 -9.51
CA LEU A 432 -22.07 -4.59 -8.91
C LEU A 432 -22.15 -3.50 -9.95
N ASP A 433 -21.33 -3.56 -10.99
CA ASP A 433 -21.37 -2.56 -12.06
C ASP A 433 -22.72 -2.55 -12.79
N GLN A 434 -23.38 -3.71 -12.92
CA GLN A 434 -24.68 -3.82 -13.58
C GLN A 434 -25.82 -3.24 -12.73
N VAL A 435 -25.82 -3.49 -11.42
CA VAL A 435 -26.80 -2.93 -10.47
C VAL A 435 -26.54 -1.44 -10.26
N VAL A 436 -25.28 -1.01 -10.27
CA VAL A 436 -24.91 0.42 -10.26
C VAL A 436 -25.42 1.10 -11.52
N GLN A 437 -25.12 0.57 -12.69
CA GLN A 437 -25.65 1.09 -13.95
C GLN A 437 -27.19 1.05 -13.98
N PHE A 438 -27.81 0.04 -13.40
CA PHE A 438 -29.25 -0.05 -13.26
C PHE A 438 -29.80 1.06 -12.36
N ILE A 439 -29.22 1.28 -11.17
CA ILE A 439 -29.58 2.39 -10.29
C ILE A 439 -29.40 3.70 -11.06
N GLU A 440 -28.22 3.96 -11.61
CA GLU A 440 -27.87 5.18 -12.34
C GLU A 440 -28.77 5.45 -13.55
N SER A 441 -29.14 4.41 -14.29
CA SER A 441 -30.05 4.53 -15.45
C SER A 441 -31.47 4.85 -15.03
N ASN A 442 -31.94 4.25 -13.92
CA ASN A 442 -33.29 4.44 -13.39
C ASN A 442 -33.42 5.66 -12.46
N THR A 443 -32.30 6.25 -12.05
CA THR A 443 -32.23 7.47 -11.24
C THR A 443 -31.62 8.62 -12.03
N SER A 444 -31.62 8.56 -13.36
CA SER A 444 -30.76 9.38 -14.22
C SER A 444 -31.03 10.88 -14.09
N GLY A 445 -30.16 11.51 -13.29
CA GLY A 445 -30.00 12.95 -13.22
C GLY A 445 -29.15 13.41 -12.04
N VAL A 446 -27.87 12.99 -11.92
CA VAL A 446 -26.71 13.81 -11.46
C VAL A 446 -25.38 13.05 -11.75
N ASN A 447 -24.43 13.67 -12.45
CA ASN A 447 -23.00 13.30 -12.43
C ASN A 447 -22.34 13.98 -11.22
N ILE A 448 -21.93 13.22 -10.20
CA ILE A 448 -21.18 13.75 -9.05
C ILE A 448 -19.70 13.32 -9.20
N GLY A 449 -18.82 14.26 -9.55
CA GLY A 449 -17.38 14.17 -9.23
C GLY A 449 -16.44 13.46 -10.20
N SER A 450 -16.53 13.65 -11.52
CA SER A 450 -15.42 13.26 -12.42
C SER A 450 -14.28 14.30 -12.40
N GLY A 451 -13.18 13.97 -11.70
CA GLY A 451 -11.95 14.78 -11.63
C GLY A 451 -10.70 13.95 -11.27
N ASN A 452 -9.58 14.28 -11.90
CA ASN A 452 -8.32 13.52 -11.99
C ASN A 452 -7.66 13.05 -10.67
N ASN A 453 -7.03 11.87 -10.79
CA ASN A 453 -6.12 11.20 -9.85
C ASN A 453 -4.91 12.05 -9.42
N ASN A 454 -4.78 12.35 -8.12
CA ASN A 454 -3.58 12.13 -7.29
C ASN A 454 -3.74 12.81 -5.92
N ASP A 455 -4.52 12.22 -5.02
CA ASP A 455 -4.52 12.67 -3.63
C ASP A 455 -4.54 11.48 -2.66
N TYR A 456 -3.91 11.73 -1.51
CA TYR A 456 -3.54 10.83 -0.43
C TYR A 456 -4.63 9.81 -0.03
N VAL A 457 -4.30 8.53 -0.18
CA VAL A 457 -5.09 7.37 0.25
C VAL A 457 -4.74 7.03 1.71
N ASP A 458 -5.76 6.95 2.57
CA ASP A 458 -5.64 6.42 3.94
C ASP A 458 -5.28 4.92 3.88
N PRO A 459 -4.07 4.50 4.32
CA PRO A 459 -3.61 3.11 4.19
C PRO A 459 -4.38 2.10 5.05
N PHE A 460 -5.23 2.56 5.98
CA PHE A 460 -5.83 1.71 7.01
C PHE A 460 -7.35 1.53 6.88
N THR A 461 -8.00 2.05 5.84
CA THR A 461 -9.47 1.96 5.65
C THR A 461 -9.95 1.11 4.46
N GLY A 462 -9.08 0.33 3.82
CA GLY A 462 -9.45 -0.50 2.67
C GLY A 462 -9.77 0.32 1.40
N ALA A 463 -9.91 -0.34 0.26
CA ALA A 463 -10.02 0.26 -1.08
C ALA A 463 -11.30 1.07 -1.36
N SER A 464 -12.08 1.41 -0.33
CA SER A 464 -13.38 2.08 -0.43
C SER A 464 -13.37 3.32 0.46
N ARG A 465 -12.82 4.43 -0.03
CA ARG A 465 -13.17 5.78 0.45
C ARG A 465 -12.56 6.94 -0.33
N TYR A 466 -13.31 8.05 -0.27
CA TYR A 466 -13.04 9.43 -0.66
C TYR A 466 -11.70 9.71 -1.36
N GLN A 467 -11.77 9.98 -2.66
CA GLN A 467 -10.72 10.60 -3.46
C GLN A 467 -11.03 12.10 -3.52
N SER A 468 -10.12 12.97 -3.07
CA SER A 468 -10.38 14.41 -3.11
C SER A 468 -10.35 14.95 -4.54
N SER A 469 -11.19 15.95 -4.80
CA SER A 469 -11.09 16.80 -5.97
C SER A 469 -10.38 18.11 -5.58
N ALA A 470 -9.12 18.26 -5.97
CA ALA A 470 -8.43 19.54 -5.84
C ALA A 470 -8.94 20.52 -6.91
N ASN A 471 -9.58 21.60 -6.48
CA ASN A 471 -9.95 22.73 -7.33
C ASN A 471 -9.06 23.93 -6.96
N SER A 472 -7.87 24.06 -7.55
CA SER A 472 -7.22 25.37 -7.77
C SER A 472 -5.87 25.30 -8.50
N GLY A 473 -5.75 26.18 -9.50
CA GLY A 473 -4.63 27.13 -9.68
C GLY A 473 -3.20 26.61 -9.59
N SER A 474 -2.53 26.59 -10.74
CA SER A 474 -1.10 26.34 -10.90
C SER A 474 -0.20 27.19 -9.97
N THR A 475 0.81 26.54 -9.36
CA THR A 475 2.20 27.05 -9.27
C THR A 475 3.14 25.94 -8.77
N ASN A 476 4.12 25.58 -9.61
CA ASN A 476 5.13 24.53 -9.37
C ASN A 476 6.18 24.95 -8.32
N GLN A 477 6.38 24.12 -7.28
CA GLN A 477 7.63 24.02 -6.49
C GLN A 477 7.77 22.55 -6.00
N PRO A 478 8.95 21.89 -6.12
CA PRO A 478 9.10 20.49 -5.74
C PRO A 478 9.53 20.33 -4.28
N GLY A 479 8.66 19.78 -3.43
CA GLY A 479 8.95 19.44 -2.02
C GLY A 479 9.33 17.97 -1.86
N GLY A 480 10.45 17.72 -1.18
CA GLY A 480 11.07 16.40 -0.99
C GLY A 480 10.22 15.40 -0.21
N TYR A 481 10.27 14.15 -0.66
CA TYR A 481 9.60 12.99 -0.08
C TYR A 481 10.45 12.41 1.07
N MET A 482 9.85 12.28 2.24
CA MET A 482 10.39 11.54 3.40
C MET A 482 9.68 10.19 3.49
N ASP A 483 10.45 9.12 3.70
CA ASP A 483 10.04 7.72 3.79
C ASP A 483 9.39 7.39 5.17
N PRO A 484 8.17 6.83 5.23
CA PRO A 484 7.47 6.49 6.48
C PRO A 484 7.97 5.23 7.22
N TYR A 485 8.93 4.45 6.70
CA TYR A 485 9.25 3.13 7.29
C TYR A 485 10.51 3.06 8.16
N THR A 486 11.17 4.19 8.50
CA THR A 486 12.28 4.18 9.46
C THR A 486 12.10 5.21 10.58
N GLY A 487 11.70 4.71 11.75
CA GLY A 487 11.81 5.43 13.02
C GLY A 487 13.27 5.80 13.32
N ALA A 488 13.46 7.00 13.85
CA ALA A 488 14.74 7.65 14.08
C ALA A 488 15.74 6.78 14.86
N SER A 489 16.91 6.53 14.28
CA SER A 489 18.19 6.46 15.01
C SER A 489 19.38 6.48 14.03
N ARG A 490 19.97 7.67 13.85
CA ARG A 490 21.43 7.86 13.94
C ARG A 490 21.81 9.35 13.96
N TYR A 491 22.62 9.67 14.97
CA TYR A 491 23.32 10.93 15.21
C TYR A 491 24.08 11.45 13.99
N THR A 492 24.01 12.77 13.74
CA THR A 492 25.13 13.52 13.15
C THR A 492 25.34 14.84 13.88
N ALA A 493 26.61 15.18 14.05
CA ALA A 493 27.13 16.24 14.89
C ALA A 493 26.96 17.64 14.29
N ASN A 494 26.94 18.60 15.19
CA ASN A 494 26.86 20.05 15.01
C ASN A 494 28.01 20.62 14.12
N PRO A 495 27.73 21.49 13.13
CA PRO A 495 28.73 22.42 12.62
C PRO A 495 28.52 23.82 13.22
N ALA A 496 29.61 24.39 13.74
CA ALA A 496 29.70 25.75 14.28
C ALA A 496 29.40 26.84 13.21
N PRO A 497 29.01 28.07 13.63
CA PRO A 497 28.63 29.13 12.70
C PRO A 497 29.85 29.81 12.06
N ALA A 498 29.81 30.02 10.74
CA ALA A 498 30.77 30.84 10.01
C ALA A 498 30.30 32.31 9.98
N ALA A 499 31.26 33.21 10.21
CA ALA A 499 31.06 34.65 10.35
C ALA A 499 30.93 35.41 9.02
N ASN A 500 30.29 36.58 9.10
CA ASN A 500 30.05 37.59 8.05
C ASN A 500 31.30 38.06 7.29
N ALA A 501 31.12 38.41 6.01
CA ALA A 501 31.91 39.43 5.32
C ALA A 501 31.02 40.23 4.33
N PRO A 502 31.24 41.56 4.15
CA PRO A 502 30.28 42.47 3.52
C PRO A 502 30.50 42.67 2.01
N ALA A 503 29.50 43.33 1.42
CA ALA A 503 29.27 43.62 0.01
C ALA A 503 30.30 44.54 -0.69
N SER A 504 30.37 44.43 -2.01
CA SER A 504 30.59 45.59 -2.89
C SER A 504 30.11 45.32 -4.32
N ASP A 505 29.33 46.28 -4.82
CA ASP A 505 28.80 46.46 -6.17
C ASP A 505 29.86 46.37 -7.28
N TYR A 506 29.47 45.87 -8.46
CA TYR A 506 29.60 46.58 -9.74
C TYR A 506 28.90 45.79 -10.87
N MET A 507 27.93 46.45 -11.52
CA MET A 507 27.41 46.04 -12.83
C MET A 507 28.19 46.81 -13.91
N ASP A 508 28.58 46.13 -15.00
CA ASP A 508 29.09 46.76 -16.23
C ASP A 508 28.11 46.51 -17.41
N PRO A 509 27.88 47.51 -18.28
CA PRO A 509 26.71 47.61 -19.14
C PRO A 509 27.07 47.63 -20.64
N TYR A 510 26.92 46.52 -21.37
CA TYR A 510 26.67 46.53 -22.83
C TYR A 510 25.96 45.24 -23.27
N THR A 511 24.64 45.35 -23.58
CA THR A 511 23.81 44.52 -24.51
C THR A 511 24.05 43.00 -24.58
N GLY A 512 23.10 42.08 -24.37
CA GLY A 512 21.68 42.09 -24.73
C GLY A 512 21.38 40.96 -25.75
N ALA A 513 20.65 39.93 -25.30
CA ALA A 513 19.95 38.86 -26.05
C ALA A 513 20.74 37.67 -26.65
N SER A 514 20.49 36.51 -26.01
CA SER A 514 20.18 35.18 -26.60
C SER A 514 21.24 34.06 -26.65
N ARG A 515 21.05 33.15 -25.68
CA ARG A 515 21.13 31.66 -25.74
C ARG A 515 22.50 31.00 -25.74
N TYR A 516 22.81 30.30 -24.65
CA TYR A 516 23.00 28.85 -24.67
C TYR A 516 22.45 28.22 -23.38
N SER A 517 21.60 27.22 -23.58
CA SER A 517 20.94 26.39 -22.57
C SER A 517 21.95 25.66 -21.68
N GLY A 518 21.94 25.93 -20.38
CA GLY A 518 22.56 25.06 -19.38
C GLY A 518 21.71 23.80 -19.23
N ALA A 519 22.29 22.64 -19.52
CA ALA A 519 21.69 21.34 -19.28
C ALA A 519 21.29 21.18 -17.80
N PRO A 520 20.16 20.53 -17.48
CA PRO A 520 19.78 20.27 -16.10
C PRO A 520 20.83 19.39 -15.43
N ALA A 521 21.18 19.74 -14.19
CA ALA A 521 22.05 18.93 -13.35
C ALA A 521 21.52 17.50 -13.30
N ALA A 522 22.40 16.53 -13.55
CA ALA A 522 22.06 15.11 -13.49
C ALA A 522 21.48 14.77 -12.10
N THR A 523 20.19 14.44 -12.08
CA THR A 523 19.51 13.88 -10.92
C THR A 523 20.18 12.57 -10.54
N VAL A 524 20.67 12.47 -9.31
CA VAL A 524 21.06 11.20 -8.72
C VAL A 524 19.78 10.38 -8.61
N ALA A 525 19.70 9.25 -9.30
CA ALA A 525 18.55 8.37 -9.26
C ALA A 525 18.31 7.91 -7.81
N VAL A 526 17.15 8.27 -7.24
CA VAL A 526 16.67 7.74 -5.97
C VAL A 526 16.50 6.23 -6.15
N SER A 527 17.22 5.44 -5.36
CA SER A 527 17.08 3.98 -5.36
C SER A 527 15.69 3.59 -4.87
N ALA A 528 15.03 2.65 -5.55
CA ALA A 528 13.75 2.10 -5.11
C ALA A 528 13.84 1.56 -3.66
N PRO A 529 12.77 1.68 -2.86
CA PRO A 529 12.76 1.16 -1.49
C PRO A 529 13.04 -0.36 -1.47
N PRO A 530 13.72 -0.87 -0.42
CA PRO A 530 14.03 -2.29 -0.32
C PRO A 530 12.74 -3.13 -0.24
N PHE A 531 12.73 -4.30 -0.88
CA PHE A 531 11.57 -5.21 -0.81
C PHE A 531 11.38 -5.73 0.61
N GLN A 532 10.15 -5.60 1.13
CA GLN A 532 9.73 -6.20 2.39
C GLN A 532 8.88 -7.45 2.10
N PRO A 533 9.22 -8.63 2.66
CA PRO A 533 8.45 -9.84 2.45
C PRO A 533 7.11 -9.80 3.17
N VAL A 534 6.06 -10.29 2.50
CA VAL A 534 4.70 -10.40 3.06
C VAL A 534 4.37 -11.88 3.23
N LEU A 535 4.53 -12.39 4.46
CA LEU A 535 4.50 -13.84 4.73
C LEU A 535 3.18 -14.35 5.35
N THR A 536 2.19 -13.48 5.51
CA THR A 536 0.86 -13.85 6.02
C THR A 536 -0.03 -14.28 4.85
N PRO A 537 -0.47 -15.55 4.80
CA PRO A 537 -1.35 -16.03 3.73
C PRO A 537 -2.73 -15.36 3.80
N VAL A 538 -3.39 -15.23 2.64
CA VAL A 538 -4.74 -14.63 2.52
C VAL A 538 -5.76 -15.75 2.30
N PRO A 539 -6.62 -16.06 3.29
CA PRO A 539 -7.60 -17.13 3.16
C PRO A 539 -8.96 -16.66 2.63
N PHE A 540 -9.66 -17.53 1.91
CA PHE A 540 -11.04 -17.39 1.47
C PHE A 540 -12.02 -18.05 2.44
N LYS A 541 -12.12 -17.51 3.67
CA LYS A 541 -13.00 -18.04 4.74
C LYS A 541 -14.42 -17.45 4.76
N GLN A 542 -14.62 -16.29 4.14
CA GLN A 542 -15.92 -15.59 4.15
C GLN A 542 -16.98 -16.39 3.38
N ALA A 543 -18.13 -16.67 4.01
CA ALA A 543 -19.24 -17.37 3.38
C ALA A 543 -20.56 -17.13 4.12
N ASN A 544 -21.67 -17.23 3.39
CA ASN A 544 -22.99 -17.42 3.98
C ASN A 544 -23.26 -18.93 4.09
N VAL A 545 -23.08 -19.47 5.29
CA VAL A 545 -23.17 -20.92 5.55
C VAL A 545 -24.60 -21.43 5.34
N GLN A 546 -25.61 -20.66 5.74
CA GLN A 546 -27.02 -21.04 5.63
C GLN A 546 -27.48 -21.13 4.17
N ALA A 547 -27.10 -20.16 3.33
CA ALA A 547 -27.42 -20.16 1.92
C ALA A 547 -26.78 -21.35 1.18
N MET A 548 -25.50 -21.62 1.50
CA MET A 548 -24.76 -22.74 0.97
C MET A 548 -25.42 -24.07 1.37
N GLN A 549 -25.76 -24.23 2.65
CA GLN A 549 -26.43 -25.42 3.18
C GLN A 549 -27.77 -25.64 2.48
N THR A 550 -28.60 -24.60 2.37
CA THR A 550 -29.91 -24.67 1.71
C THR A 550 -29.78 -25.13 0.27
N LYS A 551 -28.84 -24.55 -0.49
CA LYS A 551 -28.64 -24.92 -1.90
C LYS A 551 -28.08 -26.33 -2.06
N PHE A 552 -27.19 -26.74 -1.15
CA PHE A 552 -26.61 -28.08 -1.14
C PHE A 552 -27.70 -29.15 -0.95
N PHE A 553 -28.55 -29.00 0.07
CA PHE A 553 -29.62 -29.96 0.34
C PHE A 553 -30.72 -29.92 -0.71
N GLN A 554 -31.04 -28.75 -1.28
CA GLN A 554 -31.96 -28.65 -2.40
C GLN A 554 -31.53 -29.56 -3.56
N PHE A 555 -30.27 -29.47 -4.01
CA PHE A 555 -29.78 -30.32 -5.10
C PHE A 555 -29.73 -31.80 -4.73
N ASN A 556 -29.42 -32.12 -3.48
CA ASN A 556 -29.46 -33.50 -3.03
C ASN A 556 -30.89 -34.08 -3.09
N ASP A 557 -31.89 -33.31 -2.67
CA ASP A 557 -33.28 -33.72 -2.69
C ASP A 557 -33.82 -33.80 -4.13
N ASP A 558 -33.43 -32.87 -5.01
CA ASP A 558 -33.76 -32.93 -6.44
C ASP A 558 -33.24 -34.24 -7.05
N LEU A 559 -31.97 -34.61 -6.79
CA LEU A 559 -31.40 -35.87 -7.23
C LEU A 559 -32.14 -37.07 -6.64
N ARG A 560 -32.49 -37.04 -5.35
CA ARG A 560 -33.17 -38.14 -4.67
C ARG A 560 -34.59 -38.38 -5.19
N ASN A 561 -35.32 -37.31 -5.50
CA ASN A 561 -36.73 -37.35 -5.86
C ASN A 561 -36.98 -37.63 -7.35
N GLU A 562 -35.96 -37.54 -8.19
CA GLU A 562 -36.03 -37.89 -9.60
C GLU A 562 -35.57 -39.35 -9.82
N ILE A 563 -36.44 -40.16 -10.45
CA ILE A 563 -36.20 -41.61 -10.62
C ILE A 563 -34.88 -41.89 -11.36
N SER A 564 -34.54 -41.08 -12.37
CA SER A 564 -33.34 -41.22 -13.21
C SER A 564 -32.03 -40.87 -12.49
N THR A 565 -32.08 -40.06 -11.43
CA THR A 565 -30.89 -39.54 -10.73
C THR A 565 -30.82 -39.90 -9.24
N SER A 566 -31.82 -40.64 -8.72
CA SER A 566 -31.90 -41.09 -7.33
C SER A 566 -30.67 -41.83 -6.79
N THR A 567 -29.92 -42.52 -7.65
CA THR A 567 -28.68 -43.22 -7.30
C THR A 567 -27.48 -42.29 -7.10
N LEU A 568 -27.59 -41.02 -7.49
CA LEU A 568 -26.55 -40.00 -7.37
C LEU A 568 -26.66 -39.18 -6.07
N ALA A 569 -27.78 -39.29 -5.35
CA ALA A 569 -27.99 -38.59 -4.08
C ALA A 569 -27.02 -39.06 -2.98
N MET A 570 -26.88 -38.26 -1.93
CA MET A 570 -26.04 -38.57 -0.77
C MET A 570 -26.57 -39.78 0.00
N TYR A 571 -25.64 -40.64 0.42
CA TYR A 571 -25.89 -41.73 1.35
C TYR A 571 -26.05 -41.20 2.79
N PRO A 572 -26.70 -41.96 3.69
CA PRO A 572 -26.93 -41.53 5.08
C PRO A 572 -25.65 -41.07 5.81
N GLU A 573 -24.55 -41.82 5.68
CA GLU A 573 -23.27 -41.46 6.31
C GLU A 573 -22.68 -40.15 5.77
N GLU A 574 -22.92 -39.84 4.49
CA GLU A 574 -22.44 -38.60 3.88
C GLU A 574 -23.31 -37.41 4.28
N LEU A 575 -24.62 -37.61 4.46
CA LEU A 575 -25.53 -36.58 5.00
C LEU A 575 -25.08 -36.16 6.40
N ASP A 576 -24.83 -37.13 7.28
CA ASP A 576 -24.41 -36.87 8.65
C ASP A 576 -23.11 -36.04 8.70
N LEU A 577 -22.13 -36.40 7.87
CA LEU A 577 -20.85 -35.67 7.77
C LEU A 577 -21.01 -34.27 7.16
N VAL A 578 -21.91 -34.10 6.17
CA VAL A 578 -22.18 -32.79 5.57
C VAL A 578 -22.93 -31.88 6.55
N ASP A 579 -23.89 -32.41 7.28
CA ASP A 579 -24.60 -31.69 8.35
C ASP A 579 -23.65 -31.30 9.49
N GLU A 580 -22.77 -32.20 9.90
CA GLU A 580 -21.70 -31.91 10.87
C GLU A 580 -20.80 -30.77 10.37
N ALA A 581 -20.40 -30.80 9.09
CA ALA A 581 -19.58 -29.75 8.49
C ALA A 581 -20.29 -28.39 8.52
N PHE A 582 -21.56 -28.32 8.12
CA PHE A 582 -22.31 -27.07 8.14
C PHE A 582 -22.58 -26.55 9.57
N ALA A 583 -22.83 -27.45 10.52
CA ALA A 583 -22.97 -27.10 11.93
C ALA A 583 -21.68 -26.51 12.51
N TYR A 584 -20.53 -27.13 12.22
CA TYR A 584 -19.22 -26.62 12.60
C TYR A 584 -18.96 -25.25 11.98
N LEU A 585 -19.19 -25.10 10.67
CA LEU A 585 -18.94 -23.86 9.93
C LEU A 585 -19.82 -22.70 10.41
N THR A 586 -21.08 -22.97 10.78
CA THR A 586 -21.99 -21.97 11.34
C THR A 586 -21.46 -21.41 12.66
N GLN A 587 -20.87 -22.26 13.50
CA GLN A 587 -20.23 -21.81 14.74
C GLN A 587 -18.91 -21.09 14.47
N ALA A 588 -18.07 -21.64 13.59
CA ALA A 588 -16.73 -21.13 13.30
C ALA A 588 -16.71 -19.77 12.59
N LEU A 589 -17.77 -19.45 11.82
CA LEU A 589 -17.95 -18.16 11.15
C LEU A 589 -18.90 -17.23 11.90
N GLY A 590 -19.46 -17.68 13.04
CA GLY A 590 -20.30 -16.89 13.93
C GLY A 590 -19.50 -16.14 15.00
N SER A 591 -20.20 -15.58 15.99
CA SER A 591 -19.60 -14.77 17.07
C SER A 591 -18.93 -15.58 18.19
N THR A 592 -18.87 -16.90 18.07
CA THR A 592 -18.44 -17.81 19.15
C THR A 592 -16.94 -18.10 19.05
N PRO A 593 -16.14 -17.90 20.13
CA PRO A 593 -14.68 -17.97 20.03
C PRO A 593 -14.09 -19.37 19.79
N THR A 594 -14.88 -20.44 19.95
CA THR A 594 -14.42 -21.81 19.66
C THR A 594 -15.63 -22.69 19.32
N PRO A 595 -15.63 -23.39 18.16
CA PRO A 595 -16.71 -24.31 17.81
C PRO A 595 -16.80 -25.43 18.85
N SER A 596 -17.98 -25.63 19.43
CA SER A 596 -18.31 -26.80 20.25
C SER A 596 -18.84 -27.89 19.33
N GLY A 597 -17.96 -28.79 18.88
CA GLY A 597 -18.29 -29.89 17.98
C GLY A 597 -17.05 -30.69 17.56
N PRO A 598 -17.22 -31.81 16.83
CA PRO A 598 -16.10 -32.54 16.29
C PRO A 598 -15.37 -31.69 15.25
N VAL A 599 -14.05 -31.76 15.24
CA VAL A 599 -13.22 -30.96 14.33
C VAL A 599 -13.30 -31.55 12.93
N LEU A 600 -13.41 -30.68 11.93
CA LEU A 600 -13.39 -31.09 10.53
C LEU A 600 -12.11 -31.88 10.21
N GLY A 601 -12.25 -33.01 9.52
CA GLY A 601 -11.17 -33.98 9.34
C GLY A 601 -11.33 -34.85 8.11
N VAL A 602 -10.53 -35.92 8.03
CA VAL A 602 -10.42 -36.79 6.86
C VAL A 602 -11.76 -37.41 6.41
N GLY A 603 -12.64 -37.76 7.35
CA GLY A 603 -13.98 -38.28 7.05
C GLY A 603 -14.81 -37.31 6.19
N HIS A 604 -14.77 -36.03 6.53
CA HIS A 604 -15.46 -34.96 5.79
C HIS A 604 -14.89 -34.81 4.36
N LEU A 605 -13.56 -34.89 4.21
CA LEU A 605 -12.93 -34.85 2.88
C LEU A 605 -13.34 -36.05 2.02
N ASN A 606 -13.41 -37.26 2.61
CA ASN A 606 -13.83 -38.45 1.89
C ASN A 606 -15.29 -38.37 1.43
N ALA A 607 -16.20 -37.87 2.27
CA ALA A 607 -17.59 -37.62 1.87
C ALA A 607 -17.67 -36.62 0.72
N ILE A 608 -16.95 -35.49 0.81
CA ILE A 608 -16.89 -34.49 -0.25
C ILE A 608 -16.36 -35.09 -1.57
N MET A 609 -15.28 -35.89 -1.54
CA MET A 609 -14.75 -36.55 -2.75
C MET A 609 -15.79 -37.47 -3.40
N SER A 610 -16.41 -38.33 -2.60
CA SER A 610 -17.47 -39.24 -3.06
C SER A 610 -18.63 -38.49 -3.72
N ILE A 611 -19.03 -37.35 -3.16
CA ILE A 611 -20.09 -36.50 -3.71
C ILE A 611 -19.63 -35.84 -5.01
N LEU A 612 -18.43 -35.27 -5.06
CA LEU A 612 -17.87 -34.62 -6.26
C LEU A 612 -17.77 -35.58 -7.45
N GLU A 613 -17.41 -36.85 -7.20
CA GLU A 613 -17.31 -37.88 -8.22
C GLU A 613 -18.68 -38.28 -8.78
N ARG A 614 -19.71 -38.36 -7.92
CA ARG A 614 -21.05 -38.84 -8.29
C ARG A 614 -21.98 -37.76 -8.82
N TRP A 615 -21.94 -36.55 -8.26
CA TRP A 615 -22.90 -35.50 -8.62
C TRP A 615 -22.70 -35.00 -10.05
N PRO A 616 -23.77 -34.62 -10.77
CA PRO A 616 -23.64 -34.07 -12.11
C PRO A 616 -22.98 -32.68 -12.08
N LEU A 617 -22.29 -32.32 -13.17
CA LEU A 617 -21.44 -31.14 -13.25
C LEU A 617 -22.11 -29.83 -12.82
N ALA A 618 -23.37 -29.63 -13.22
CA ALA A 618 -24.12 -28.40 -12.93
C ALA A 618 -24.41 -28.22 -11.42
N GLN A 619 -24.43 -29.31 -10.65
CA GLN A 619 -24.72 -29.33 -9.22
C GLN A 619 -23.46 -29.40 -8.35
N ARG A 620 -22.25 -29.46 -8.93
CA ARG A 620 -21.00 -29.61 -8.16
C ARG A 620 -20.55 -28.33 -7.44
N PHE A 621 -20.95 -27.14 -7.90
CA PHE A 621 -20.44 -25.88 -7.35
C PHE A 621 -20.65 -25.71 -5.82
N PRO A 622 -21.79 -26.07 -5.18
CA PRO A 622 -21.92 -25.97 -3.72
C PRO A 622 -21.00 -26.96 -2.99
N VAL A 623 -20.65 -28.09 -3.61
CA VAL A 623 -19.73 -29.08 -3.04
C VAL A 623 -18.29 -28.55 -3.08
N ILE A 624 -17.91 -27.88 -4.17
CA ILE A 624 -16.62 -27.20 -4.28
C ILE A 624 -16.56 -25.97 -3.34
N ASP A 625 -17.69 -25.25 -3.16
CA ASP A 625 -17.76 -24.12 -2.21
C ASP A 625 -17.65 -24.59 -0.75
N LEU A 626 -18.24 -25.73 -0.40
CA LEU A 626 -18.04 -26.37 0.90
C LEU A 626 -16.57 -26.79 1.09
N SER A 627 -15.96 -27.35 0.03
CA SER A 627 -14.57 -27.81 0.04
C SER A 627 -13.59 -26.71 0.46
N ARG A 628 -13.75 -25.47 -0.04
CA ARG A 628 -12.85 -24.38 0.34
C ARG A 628 -12.91 -24.05 1.82
N LEU A 629 -14.07 -24.17 2.46
CA LEU A 629 -14.24 -23.86 3.88
C LEU A 629 -13.72 -25.01 4.74
N VAL A 630 -14.06 -26.24 4.39
CA VAL A 630 -13.58 -27.44 5.09
C VAL A 630 -12.05 -27.51 5.10
N VAL A 631 -11.40 -27.14 3.99
CA VAL A 631 -9.94 -27.00 3.93
C VAL A 631 -9.44 -25.84 4.81
N ALA A 632 -10.07 -24.66 4.74
CA ALA A 632 -9.64 -23.47 5.49
C ALA A 632 -9.71 -23.60 7.01
N PHE A 633 -10.53 -24.54 7.50
CA PHE A 633 -10.69 -24.86 8.91
C PHE A 633 -9.95 -26.14 9.33
N GLY A 634 -9.02 -26.62 8.50
CA GLY A 634 -7.98 -27.56 8.92
C GLY A 634 -8.20 -29.03 8.52
N ALA A 635 -9.28 -29.39 7.84
CA ALA A 635 -9.54 -30.79 7.50
C ALA A 635 -8.40 -31.41 6.65
N ALA A 636 -7.86 -30.65 5.69
CA ALA A 636 -6.75 -31.10 4.85
C ALA A 636 -5.43 -31.28 5.62
N LYS A 637 -5.24 -30.58 6.74
CA LYS A 637 -4.05 -30.74 7.59
C LYS A 637 -4.02 -32.09 8.30
N SER A 638 -5.20 -32.62 8.64
CA SER A 638 -5.34 -33.92 9.31
C SER A 638 -5.18 -35.13 8.37
N ALA A 639 -5.17 -34.90 7.06
CA ALA A 639 -5.10 -35.95 6.05
C ALA A 639 -3.66 -36.33 5.70
N ASP A 640 -3.43 -37.62 5.47
CA ASP A 640 -2.19 -38.12 4.92
C ASP A 640 -1.95 -37.58 3.49
N PRO A 641 -0.70 -37.58 3.00
CA PRO A 641 -0.38 -37.00 1.70
C PRO A 641 -1.11 -37.63 0.50
N GLU A 642 -1.42 -38.92 0.55
CA GLU A 642 -2.14 -39.63 -0.52
C GLU A 642 -3.61 -39.19 -0.57
N THR A 643 -4.25 -39.09 0.60
CA THR A 643 -5.62 -38.56 0.69
C THR A 643 -5.70 -37.11 0.24
N ARG A 644 -4.71 -36.27 0.56
CA ARG A 644 -4.62 -34.90 0.03
C ARG A 644 -4.50 -34.86 -1.49
N ALA A 645 -3.59 -35.65 -2.07
CA ALA A 645 -3.41 -35.73 -3.52
C ALA A 645 -4.72 -36.11 -4.23
N ARG A 646 -5.39 -37.16 -3.73
CA ARG A 646 -6.67 -37.64 -4.26
C ARG A 646 -7.77 -36.58 -4.17
N PHE A 647 -7.84 -35.84 -3.05
CA PHE A 647 -8.80 -34.75 -2.87
C PHE A 647 -8.63 -33.63 -3.90
N PHE A 648 -7.39 -33.17 -4.13
CA PHE A 648 -7.15 -32.12 -5.13
C PHE A 648 -7.35 -32.62 -6.56
N LEU A 649 -7.04 -33.89 -6.85
CA LEU A 649 -7.35 -34.50 -8.15
C LEU A 649 -8.87 -34.57 -8.40
N ALA A 650 -9.65 -34.93 -7.37
CA ALA A 650 -11.10 -34.92 -7.43
C ALA A 650 -11.64 -33.50 -7.70
N LEU A 651 -11.08 -32.48 -7.05
CA LEU A 651 -11.44 -31.07 -7.30
C LEU A 651 -11.13 -30.61 -8.73
N LEU A 652 -9.93 -30.92 -9.25
CA LEU A 652 -9.54 -30.59 -10.63
C LEU A 652 -10.48 -31.23 -11.65
N THR A 653 -10.84 -32.49 -11.41
CA THR A 653 -11.80 -33.22 -12.25
C THR A 653 -13.20 -32.61 -12.14
N ALA A 654 -13.64 -32.28 -10.92
CA ALA A 654 -14.95 -31.67 -10.65
C ALA A 654 -15.09 -30.29 -11.28
N SER A 655 -14.00 -29.52 -11.40
CA SER A 655 -13.97 -28.22 -12.08
C SER A 655 -13.76 -28.28 -13.59
N GLU A 656 -13.73 -29.48 -14.18
CA GLU A 656 -13.38 -29.71 -15.59
C GLU A 656 -12.03 -29.12 -16.00
N TRP A 657 -11.08 -29.07 -15.07
CA TRP A 657 -9.75 -28.52 -15.32
C TRP A 657 -8.99 -29.37 -16.35
N ASN A 658 -9.14 -30.69 -16.24
CA ASN A 658 -8.48 -31.67 -17.12
C ASN A 658 -9.24 -31.88 -18.45
N ALA A 659 -10.40 -31.23 -18.63
CA ALA A 659 -11.17 -31.32 -19.86
C ALA A 659 -10.63 -30.34 -20.92
N THR A 660 -10.86 -30.64 -22.20
CA THR A 660 -10.48 -29.76 -23.31
C THR A 660 -11.00 -28.34 -23.10
N TRP A 661 -10.12 -27.35 -23.27
CA TRP A 661 -10.44 -25.94 -23.11
C TRP A 661 -11.20 -25.41 -24.33
N SER A 662 -12.52 -25.25 -24.20
CA SER A 662 -13.36 -24.55 -25.17
C SER A 662 -13.58 -23.10 -24.72
N LEU A 663 -13.31 -22.14 -25.61
CA LEU A 663 -13.48 -20.72 -25.36
C LEU A 663 -14.65 -20.15 -26.16
N PRO A 664 -15.48 -19.26 -25.58
CA PRO A 664 -15.43 -18.76 -24.20
C PRO A 664 -15.84 -19.82 -23.16
N LEU A 665 -15.30 -19.72 -21.94
CA LEU A 665 -15.63 -20.64 -20.85
C LEU A 665 -17.11 -20.52 -20.47
N SER A 666 -17.81 -21.65 -20.26
CA SER A 666 -19.19 -21.64 -19.74
C SER A 666 -19.25 -21.08 -18.32
N LYS A 667 -20.39 -20.46 -17.94
CA LYS A 667 -20.57 -19.87 -16.60
C LYS A 667 -20.38 -20.91 -15.47
N THR A 668 -20.83 -22.14 -15.69
CA THR A 668 -20.64 -23.27 -14.77
C THR A 668 -19.15 -23.59 -14.60
N LYS A 669 -18.41 -23.75 -15.70
CA LYS A 669 -16.96 -24.03 -15.66
C LYS A 669 -16.18 -22.89 -15.01
N GLN A 670 -16.53 -21.63 -15.31
CA GLN A 670 -15.94 -20.45 -14.67
C GLN A 670 -16.13 -20.46 -13.14
N THR A 671 -17.34 -20.79 -12.67
CA THR A 671 -17.68 -20.83 -11.24
C THR A 671 -16.94 -21.96 -10.54
N ASN A 672 -16.93 -23.16 -11.11
CA ASN A 672 -16.24 -24.30 -10.53
C ASN A 672 -14.72 -24.08 -10.45
N ILE A 673 -14.11 -23.50 -11.50
CA ILE A 673 -12.68 -23.15 -11.50
C ILE A 673 -12.37 -22.13 -10.41
N LEU A 674 -13.19 -21.08 -10.25
CA LEU A 674 -12.99 -20.07 -9.22
C LEU A 674 -13.00 -20.68 -7.82
N LEU A 675 -14.00 -21.50 -7.51
CA LEU A 675 -14.14 -22.13 -6.19
C LEU A 675 -13.03 -23.17 -5.94
N MET A 676 -12.61 -23.89 -6.97
CA MET A 676 -11.48 -24.82 -6.91
C MET A 676 -10.18 -24.08 -6.59
N LEU A 677 -9.87 -22.98 -7.29
CA LEU A 677 -8.67 -22.16 -7.00
C LEU A 677 -8.70 -21.58 -5.59
N ARG A 678 -9.88 -21.14 -5.09
CA ARG A 678 -10.04 -20.70 -3.70
C ARG A 678 -9.80 -21.83 -2.69
N THR A 679 -10.24 -23.05 -3.03
CA THR A 679 -9.97 -24.25 -2.21
C THR A 679 -8.48 -24.54 -2.12
N ILE A 680 -7.78 -24.50 -3.26
CA ILE A 680 -6.32 -24.67 -3.30
C ILE A 680 -5.64 -23.55 -2.51
N ALA A 681 -6.06 -22.29 -2.64
CA ALA A 681 -5.43 -21.19 -1.91
C ALA A 681 -5.52 -21.37 -0.38
N ASN A 682 -6.64 -21.94 0.11
CA ASN A 682 -6.88 -22.16 1.53
C ASN A 682 -6.02 -23.27 2.15
N VAL A 683 -5.46 -24.19 1.35
CA VAL A 683 -4.58 -25.25 1.88
C VAL A 683 -3.21 -24.72 2.31
N PHE A 684 -2.78 -23.59 1.72
CA PHE A 684 -1.48 -22.98 1.96
C PHE A 684 -1.53 -21.94 3.08
N ASP A 685 -2.14 -22.30 4.22
CA ASP A 685 -2.17 -21.45 5.41
C ASP A 685 -0.88 -21.56 6.25
N GLU A 686 -0.91 -21.15 7.51
CA GLU A 686 0.30 -21.05 8.35
C GLU A 686 0.97 -22.40 8.63
N ASP A 687 0.19 -23.48 8.79
CA ASP A 687 0.69 -24.82 9.17
C ASP A 687 0.64 -25.84 8.01
N ALA A 688 0.66 -25.35 6.78
CA ALA A 688 0.51 -26.20 5.60
C ALA A 688 1.62 -27.28 5.50
N PRO A 689 1.29 -28.59 5.43
CA PRO A 689 2.27 -29.68 5.33
C PRO A 689 2.79 -29.85 3.89
N ILE A 690 3.44 -28.80 3.36
CA ILE A 690 3.87 -28.72 1.96
C ILE A 690 5.12 -29.54 1.61
N ALA A 691 5.84 -30.07 2.61
CA ALA A 691 7.03 -30.89 2.42
C ALA A 691 6.72 -32.39 2.30
N GLU A 692 5.46 -32.80 2.46
CA GLU A 692 5.07 -34.21 2.52
C GLU A 692 4.43 -34.65 1.20
N GLY A 693 4.91 -35.76 0.63
CA GLY A 693 4.36 -36.36 -0.59
C GLY A 693 4.52 -35.51 -1.85
N THR A 694 3.84 -35.91 -2.94
CA THR A 694 3.93 -35.28 -4.27
C THR A 694 2.81 -34.30 -4.58
N TRP A 695 1.81 -34.17 -3.70
CA TRP A 695 0.56 -33.44 -3.97
C TRP A 695 0.76 -31.96 -4.31
N VAL A 696 1.75 -31.28 -3.71
CA VAL A 696 2.08 -29.88 -4.07
C VAL A 696 2.61 -29.79 -5.51
N ASN A 697 3.46 -30.75 -5.91
CA ASN A 697 3.98 -30.80 -7.27
C ASN A 697 2.85 -31.07 -8.27
N GLU A 698 1.96 -32.00 -7.96
CA GLU A 698 0.80 -32.34 -8.80
C GLU A 698 -0.16 -31.15 -8.96
N ILE A 699 -0.42 -30.40 -7.89
CA ILE A 699 -1.21 -29.16 -7.96
C ILE A 699 -0.52 -28.13 -8.84
N LEU A 700 0.80 -27.93 -8.67
CA LEU A 700 1.55 -26.96 -9.47
C LEU A 700 1.57 -27.34 -10.95
N ASP A 701 1.83 -28.61 -11.27
CA ASP A 701 1.77 -29.12 -12.65
C ASP A 701 0.37 -28.91 -13.24
N ALA A 702 -0.69 -29.23 -12.50
CA ALA A 702 -2.06 -29.03 -12.99
C ALA A 702 -2.36 -27.55 -13.23
N VAL A 703 -2.13 -26.69 -12.23
CA VAL A 703 -2.44 -25.27 -12.29
C VAL A 703 -1.59 -24.53 -13.33
N GLY A 704 -0.32 -24.92 -13.48
CA GLY A 704 0.61 -24.36 -14.47
C GLY A 704 0.23 -24.62 -15.92
N ASN A 705 -0.55 -25.68 -16.19
CA ASN A 705 -1.02 -26.04 -17.52
C ASN A 705 -2.36 -25.35 -17.92
N GLY A 706 -2.94 -24.54 -17.04
CA GLY A 706 -4.19 -23.82 -17.33
C GLY A 706 -4.01 -22.64 -18.29
N PRO A 707 -5.01 -22.30 -19.14
CA PRO A 707 -4.94 -21.19 -20.09
C PRO A 707 -5.18 -19.85 -19.38
N TYR A 708 -4.15 -19.36 -18.68
CA TYR A 708 -4.22 -18.13 -17.88
C TYR A 708 -4.86 -16.94 -18.61
N GLU A 709 -4.49 -16.74 -19.88
CA GLU A 709 -4.97 -15.63 -20.70
C GLU A 709 -6.49 -15.67 -20.93
N ALA A 710 -7.08 -16.86 -20.90
CA ALA A 710 -8.51 -17.06 -21.08
C ALA A 710 -9.32 -16.88 -19.79
N PHE A 711 -8.66 -16.71 -18.64
CA PHE A 711 -9.34 -16.55 -17.36
C PHE A 711 -9.93 -15.14 -17.20
N PRO A 712 -11.20 -15.03 -16.78
CA PRO A 712 -11.75 -13.78 -16.30
C PRO A 712 -11.04 -13.29 -15.02
N LYS A 713 -11.22 -12.01 -14.67
CA LYS A 713 -10.54 -11.36 -13.54
C LYS A 713 -10.63 -12.13 -12.21
N PRO A 714 -11.81 -12.66 -11.79
CA PRO A 714 -11.90 -13.38 -10.51
C PRO A 714 -10.99 -14.60 -10.42
N GLN A 715 -10.86 -15.37 -11.51
CA GLN A 715 -10.01 -16.56 -11.57
C GLN A 715 -8.52 -16.18 -11.58
N ARG A 716 -8.15 -15.09 -12.26
CA ARG A 716 -6.79 -14.53 -12.23
C ARG A 716 -6.37 -14.14 -10.81
N VAL A 717 -7.22 -13.42 -10.08
CA VAL A 717 -6.98 -13.04 -8.68
C VAL A 717 -6.89 -14.27 -7.77
N ALA A 718 -7.76 -15.26 -7.96
CA ALA A 718 -7.72 -16.50 -7.17
C ALA A 718 -6.42 -17.28 -7.41
N LEU A 719 -5.98 -17.41 -8.66
CA LEU A 719 -4.70 -18.04 -9.01
C LEU A 719 -3.49 -17.25 -8.48
N GLY A 720 -3.49 -15.92 -8.59
CA GLY A 720 -2.48 -15.07 -7.96
C GLY A 720 -2.41 -15.28 -6.45
N THR A 721 -3.56 -15.52 -5.80
CA THR A 721 -3.63 -15.82 -4.36
C THR A 721 -3.11 -17.23 -4.03
N VAL A 722 -3.36 -18.24 -4.87
CA VAL A 722 -2.74 -19.57 -4.74
C VAL A 722 -1.21 -19.44 -4.73
N LEU A 723 -0.66 -18.74 -5.72
CA LEU A 723 0.79 -18.58 -5.86
C LEU A 723 1.37 -17.76 -4.69
N PHE A 724 0.67 -16.72 -4.24
CA PHE A 724 1.06 -15.93 -3.08
C PHE A 724 1.06 -16.74 -1.78
N ASN A 725 -0.01 -17.46 -1.47
CA ASN A 725 -0.10 -18.26 -0.24
C ASN A 725 0.95 -19.39 -0.23
N LEU A 726 1.20 -20.03 -1.37
CA LEU A 726 2.28 -21.01 -1.50
C LEU A 726 3.66 -20.38 -1.27
N SER A 727 3.92 -19.15 -1.73
CA SER A 727 5.18 -18.43 -1.42
C SER A 727 5.36 -18.23 0.09
N CYS A 728 4.27 -17.94 0.81
CA CYS A 728 4.28 -17.79 2.26
C CYS A 728 4.59 -19.13 2.95
N ALA A 729 3.95 -20.21 2.49
CA ALA A 729 4.18 -21.55 3.03
C ALA A 729 5.63 -22.01 2.77
N MET A 730 6.20 -21.77 1.58
CA MET A 730 7.59 -22.09 1.23
C MET A 730 8.62 -21.26 2.01
N ALA A 731 8.25 -20.04 2.44
CA ALA A 731 9.08 -19.23 3.32
C ALA A 731 9.26 -19.89 4.70
N ARG A 732 8.22 -20.57 5.20
CA ARG A 732 8.26 -21.30 6.47
C ARG A 732 8.89 -22.69 6.30
N THR A 733 8.38 -23.48 5.38
CA THR A 733 8.74 -24.89 5.20
C THR A 733 9.62 -25.07 3.96
N PRO A 734 10.84 -25.62 4.08
CA PRO A 734 11.68 -25.91 2.93
C PRO A 734 11.01 -26.93 2.00
N VAL A 735 11.02 -26.64 0.69
CA VAL A 735 10.59 -27.57 -0.36
C VAL A 735 11.75 -27.93 -1.28
N GLU A 736 11.61 -29.06 -1.98
CA GLU A 736 12.58 -29.53 -2.95
C GLU A 736 12.87 -28.49 -4.05
N LYS A 737 14.09 -28.54 -4.59
CA LYS A 737 14.54 -27.61 -5.64
C LYS A 737 13.70 -27.73 -6.92
N SER A 738 13.26 -28.93 -7.25
CA SER A 738 12.36 -29.26 -8.36
C SER A 738 11.04 -28.47 -8.25
N VAL A 739 10.35 -28.61 -7.13
CA VAL A 739 9.06 -27.95 -6.83
C VAL A 739 9.18 -26.43 -6.89
N ARG A 740 10.26 -25.87 -6.33
CA ARG A 740 10.50 -24.42 -6.38
C ARG A 740 10.79 -23.90 -7.78
N SER A 741 11.52 -24.69 -8.58
CA SER A 741 11.83 -24.32 -9.96
C SER A 741 10.56 -24.32 -10.80
N LEU A 742 9.72 -25.35 -10.66
CA LEU A 742 8.40 -25.42 -11.29
C LEU A 742 7.51 -24.24 -10.88
N TYR A 743 7.41 -23.98 -9.57
CA TYR A 743 6.68 -22.84 -9.02
C TYR A 743 7.14 -21.49 -9.63
N LEU A 744 8.46 -21.26 -9.70
CA LEU A 744 9.01 -20.03 -10.27
C LEU A 744 8.70 -19.90 -11.76
N THR A 745 8.76 -21.00 -12.52
CA THR A 745 8.38 -21.03 -13.93
C THR A 745 6.92 -20.65 -14.13
N ILE A 746 6.00 -21.22 -13.34
CA ILE A 746 4.57 -20.90 -13.41
C ILE A 746 4.33 -19.43 -13.05
N LEU A 747 4.94 -18.95 -11.96
CA LEU A 747 4.80 -17.59 -11.48
C LEU A 747 5.26 -16.55 -12.52
N LEU A 748 6.42 -16.78 -13.15
CA LEU A 748 6.93 -15.93 -14.22
C LEU A 748 6.09 -16.03 -15.49
N GLY A 749 5.50 -17.20 -15.78
CA GLY A 749 4.51 -17.37 -16.84
C GLY A 749 3.27 -16.49 -16.62
N VAL A 750 2.68 -16.56 -15.43
CA VAL A 750 1.52 -15.74 -15.02
C VAL A 750 1.82 -14.25 -15.13
N LEU A 751 2.96 -13.80 -14.58
CA LEU A 751 3.36 -12.39 -14.63
C LEU A 751 3.60 -11.87 -16.06
N ARG A 752 4.08 -12.73 -16.97
CA ARG A 752 4.22 -12.35 -18.40
C ARG A 752 2.89 -12.21 -19.11
N ALA A 753 1.94 -13.10 -18.79
CA ALA A 753 0.63 -13.14 -19.43
C ALA A 753 -0.37 -12.11 -18.84
N GLU A 754 -0.05 -11.51 -17.69
CA GLU A 754 -0.94 -10.56 -17.03
C GLU A 754 -0.89 -9.17 -17.66
N THR A 755 -2.05 -8.75 -18.18
CA THR A 755 -2.25 -7.48 -18.91
C THR A 755 -3.59 -6.81 -18.59
N GLN A 756 -4.47 -7.45 -17.81
CA GLN A 756 -5.87 -7.06 -17.65
C GLN A 756 -6.24 -6.71 -16.20
N ASP A 757 -5.50 -7.22 -15.21
CA ASP A 757 -5.83 -7.08 -13.80
C ASP A 757 -4.59 -6.77 -12.96
N SER A 758 -4.55 -5.57 -12.38
CA SER A 758 -3.41 -5.12 -11.58
C SER A 758 -3.34 -5.78 -10.19
N GLU A 759 -4.46 -6.27 -9.66
CA GLU A 759 -4.49 -6.99 -8.38
C GLU A 759 -3.88 -8.39 -8.50
N ALA A 760 -4.20 -9.13 -9.57
CA ALA A 760 -3.57 -10.41 -9.89
C ALA A 760 -2.05 -10.24 -10.11
N SER A 761 -1.66 -9.21 -10.87
CA SER A 761 -0.26 -8.84 -11.10
C SER A 761 0.46 -8.54 -9.78
N TYR A 762 -0.15 -7.71 -8.91
CA TYR A 762 0.41 -7.35 -7.61
C TYR A 762 0.63 -8.58 -6.72
N ARG A 763 -0.37 -9.47 -6.59
CA ARG A 763 -0.25 -10.70 -5.78
C ARG A 763 0.86 -11.62 -6.27
N ALA A 764 0.93 -11.85 -7.58
CA ALA A 764 1.99 -12.65 -8.18
C ALA A 764 3.37 -11.99 -8.02
N LEU A 765 3.46 -10.65 -8.08
CA LEU A 765 4.72 -9.94 -7.91
C LEU A 765 5.21 -9.99 -6.45
N VAL A 766 4.32 -9.85 -5.46
CA VAL A 766 4.67 -10.05 -4.05
C VAL A 766 5.10 -11.50 -3.80
N ALA A 767 4.42 -12.48 -4.40
CA ALA A 767 4.81 -13.89 -4.33
C ALA A 767 6.24 -14.12 -4.88
N LEU A 768 6.60 -13.42 -5.96
CA LEU A 768 7.92 -13.48 -6.57
C LEU A 768 8.98 -12.90 -5.61
N GLY A 769 8.69 -11.75 -5.02
CA GLY A 769 9.58 -11.13 -4.05
C GLY A 769 9.77 -11.97 -2.79
N ASN A 770 8.71 -12.56 -2.23
CA ASN A 770 8.79 -13.50 -1.11
C ASN A 770 9.71 -14.68 -1.42
N THR A 771 9.60 -15.24 -2.63
CA THR A 771 10.37 -16.38 -3.09
C THR A 771 11.86 -16.04 -3.20
N ILE A 772 12.18 -14.88 -3.78
CA ILE A 772 13.57 -14.42 -3.94
C ILE A 772 14.18 -14.04 -2.59
N HIS A 773 13.42 -13.33 -1.76
CA HIS A 773 13.83 -12.98 -0.40
C HIS A 773 14.13 -14.25 0.41
N THR A 774 13.22 -15.22 0.41
CA THR A 774 13.41 -16.52 1.08
C THR A 774 14.62 -17.27 0.52
N ALA A 775 14.78 -17.32 -0.80
CA ALA A 775 15.92 -17.95 -1.46
C ALA A 775 17.25 -17.32 -1.02
N LYS A 776 17.30 -16.00 -0.87
CA LYS A 776 18.47 -15.26 -0.37
C LYS A 776 18.75 -15.58 1.10
N THR A 777 17.72 -15.52 1.96
CA THR A 777 17.84 -15.78 3.40
C THR A 777 18.22 -17.24 3.71
N LYS A 778 17.73 -18.21 2.93
CA LYS A 778 18.02 -19.65 3.11
C LYS A 778 19.26 -20.13 2.33
N ASN A 779 20.04 -19.24 1.72
CA ASN A 779 21.19 -19.59 0.88
C ASN A 779 20.87 -20.61 -0.24
N GLN A 780 19.81 -20.35 -0.98
CA GLN A 780 19.35 -21.18 -2.09
C GLN A 780 19.11 -20.29 -3.31
N LEU A 781 20.17 -19.64 -3.76
CA LEU A 781 20.16 -18.61 -4.79
C LEU A 781 19.59 -19.11 -6.12
N LEU A 782 18.96 -18.19 -6.84
CA LEU A 782 18.52 -18.40 -8.22
C LEU A 782 19.75 -18.57 -9.11
N ASP A 783 19.64 -19.41 -10.14
CA ASP A 783 20.67 -19.47 -11.17
C ASP A 783 20.68 -18.20 -12.05
N ALA A 784 21.72 -18.05 -12.87
CA ALA A 784 21.90 -16.86 -13.69
C ALA A 784 20.77 -16.65 -14.72
N SER A 785 20.17 -17.74 -15.22
CA SER A 785 19.07 -17.69 -16.18
C SER A 785 17.79 -17.22 -15.48
N GLN A 786 17.45 -17.82 -14.35
CA GLN A 786 16.31 -17.45 -13.51
C GLN A 786 16.40 -15.99 -13.05
N ALA A 787 17.59 -15.55 -12.59
CA ALA A 787 17.79 -14.16 -12.17
C ALA A 787 17.63 -13.16 -13.34
N ALA A 788 18.06 -13.52 -14.55
CA ALA A 788 17.87 -12.70 -15.74
C ALA A 788 16.39 -12.59 -16.13
N GLU A 789 15.67 -13.71 -16.10
CA GLU A 789 14.23 -13.79 -16.40
C GLU A 789 13.40 -12.97 -15.41
N VAL A 790 13.70 -13.08 -14.11
CA VAL A 790 13.05 -12.25 -13.06
C VAL A 790 13.25 -10.77 -13.32
N ARG A 791 14.48 -10.33 -13.65
CA ARG A 791 14.75 -8.92 -13.96
C ARG A 791 13.95 -8.45 -15.15
N GLN A 792 13.88 -9.25 -16.21
CA GLN A 792 13.12 -8.92 -17.41
C GLN A 792 11.63 -8.72 -17.07
N VAL A 793 11.00 -9.69 -16.40
CA VAL A 793 9.57 -9.64 -16.06
C VAL A 793 9.27 -8.48 -15.10
N ALA A 794 10.02 -8.37 -14.00
CA ALA A 794 9.82 -7.30 -13.02
C ALA A 794 9.99 -5.90 -13.63
N SER A 795 10.95 -5.72 -14.55
CA SER A 795 11.18 -4.43 -15.21
C SER A 795 10.08 -4.04 -16.21
N GLY A 796 9.37 -5.01 -16.78
CA GLY A 796 8.34 -4.76 -17.78
C GLY A 796 6.97 -4.40 -17.19
N LEU A 797 6.63 -4.98 -16.04
CA LEU A 797 5.31 -4.82 -15.41
C LEU A 797 4.90 -3.37 -15.12
N PRO A 798 5.78 -2.47 -14.63
CA PRO A 798 5.46 -1.06 -14.45
C PRO A 798 5.02 -0.32 -15.73
N GLY A 799 5.40 -0.82 -16.91
CA GLY A 799 4.96 -0.27 -18.19
C GLY A 799 3.54 -0.69 -18.56
N ILE A 800 3.07 -1.82 -18.04
CA ILE A 800 1.70 -2.35 -18.25
C ILE A 800 0.77 -1.81 -17.17
N PHE A 801 1.21 -1.84 -15.91
CA PHE A 801 0.47 -1.37 -14.75
C PHE A 801 1.25 -0.25 -14.05
N PRO A 802 0.93 1.03 -14.31
CA PRO A 802 1.73 2.16 -13.86
C PRO A 802 1.54 2.51 -12.37
N GLU A 803 0.85 1.68 -11.60
CA GLU A 803 0.58 1.87 -10.18
C GLU A 803 1.88 1.84 -9.36
N ASP A 804 2.02 2.77 -8.41
CA ASP A 804 3.24 2.90 -7.60
C ASP A 804 3.51 1.65 -6.74
N ARG A 805 2.46 0.95 -6.29
CA ARG A 805 2.62 -0.35 -5.59
C ARG A 805 3.33 -1.41 -6.45
N ILE A 806 3.07 -1.45 -7.75
CA ILE A 806 3.72 -2.41 -8.67
C ILE A 806 5.14 -1.95 -8.99
N LYS A 807 5.35 -0.66 -9.26
CA LYS A 807 6.69 -0.07 -9.44
C LYS A 807 7.62 -0.32 -8.26
N ASN A 808 7.12 -0.08 -7.04
CA ASN A 808 7.90 -0.21 -5.82
C ASN A 808 8.29 -1.66 -5.55
N ILE A 809 7.34 -2.59 -5.66
CA ILE A 809 7.64 -4.03 -5.48
C ILE A 809 8.58 -4.53 -6.57
N ALA A 810 8.35 -4.17 -7.85
CA ALA A 810 9.23 -4.54 -8.95
C ALA A 810 10.66 -4.01 -8.74
N GLY A 811 10.79 -2.74 -8.35
CA GLY A 811 12.07 -2.12 -8.01
C GLY A 811 12.76 -2.80 -6.83
N GLY A 812 12.02 -3.11 -5.77
CA GLY A 812 12.51 -3.85 -4.61
C GLY A 812 12.99 -5.26 -4.96
N ILE A 813 12.28 -5.98 -5.84
CA ILE A 813 12.69 -7.31 -6.33
C ILE A 813 13.99 -7.22 -7.12
N ILE A 814 14.10 -6.24 -8.01
CA ILE A 814 15.34 -6.01 -8.76
C ILE A 814 16.49 -5.69 -7.80
N ALA A 815 16.22 -4.93 -6.73
CA ALA A 815 17.20 -4.64 -5.68
C ALA A 815 17.57 -5.88 -4.84
N LEU A 816 16.66 -6.83 -4.60
CA LEU A 816 17.01 -8.10 -3.94
C LEU A 816 18.03 -8.92 -4.75
N LEU A 817 17.94 -8.83 -6.07
CA LEU A 817 18.88 -9.41 -7.02
C LEU A 817 20.16 -8.57 -7.22
N ALA A 818 20.26 -7.41 -6.57
CA ALA A 818 21.46 -6.59 -6.56
C ALA A 818 22.49 -7.16 -5.57
N MET A 819 23.75 -7.02 -5.94
CA MET A 819 24.90 -7.41 -5.13
C MET A 819 25.07 -6.47 -3.94
N ALA A 820 25.73 -6.92 -2.86
CA ALA A 820 26.14 -6.00 -1.80
C ALA A 820 27.14 -4.96 -2.35
N PRO A 821 27.04 -3.68 -1.95
CA PRO A 821 28.02 -2.67 -2.33
C PRO A 821 29.40 -3.05 -1.77
N ALA A 822 30.46 -2.69 -2.49
CA ALA A 822 31.83 -3.02 -2.11
C ALA A 822 32.72 -1.79 -2.22
N VAL A 823 33.70 -1.69 -1.33
CA VAL A 823 34.77 -0.69 -1.44
C VAL A 823 36.07 -1.41 -1.77
N ILE A 824 36.61 -1.11 -2.94
CA ILE A 824 37.82 -1.76 -3.48
C ILE A 824 38.99 -0.79 -3.32
N TYR A 825 40.01 -1.23 -2.60
CA TYR A 825 41.26 -0.53 -2.37
C TYR A 825 42.36 -1.16 -3.21
N ILE A 826 42.83 -0.44 -4.22
CA ILE A 826 43.92 -0.88 -5.10
C ILE A 826 45.20 -0.13 -4.73
N VAL A 827 46.22 -0.86 -4.29
CA VAL A 827 47.49 -0.33 -3.80
C VAL A 827 48.60 -0.63 -4.81
N ARG A 828 49.37 0.39 -5.21
CA ARG A 828 50.64 0.18 -5.95
C ARG A 828 51.72 -0.25 -4.94
N HIS A 829 52.51 -1.27 -5.27
CA HIS A 829 53.62 -1.70 -4.41
C HIS A 829 54.70 -0.62 -4.22
N GLY A 830 55.58 -0.83 -3.23
CA GLY A 830 56.73 0.02 -2.92
C GLY A 830 57.89 -0.04 -3.92
N GLU A 831 58.86 0.86 -3.74
CA GLU A 831 60.07 0.96 -4.55
C GLU A 831 60.94 -0.32 -4.46
N THR A 832 61.69 -0.61 -5.54
CA THR A 832 62.67 -1.71 -5.57
C THR A 832 64.00 -1.20 -6.13
N ASP A 833 65.10 -1.94 -5.88
CA ASP A 833 66.42 -1.54 -6.39
C ASP A 833 66.51 -1.44 -7.91
N SER A 834 65.73 -2.26 -8.62
CA SER A 834 65.63 -2.20 -10.08
C SER A 834 64.85 -0.98 -10.58
N ASN A 835 63.86 -0.48 -9.84
CA ASN A 835 63.16 0.77 -10.20
C ASN A 835 64.13 1.95 -10.11
N ARG A 836 64.88 2.05 -9.01
CA ARG A 836 65.93 3.06 -8.80
C ARG A 836 67.06 2.99 -9.83
N SER A 837 67.40 1.79 -10.28
CA SER A 837 68.46 1.57 -11.28
C SER A 837 67.98 1.80 -12.72
N GLY A 838 66.73 2.22 -12.95
CA GLY A 838 66.18 2.47 -14.28
C GLY A 838 66.04 1.21 -15.15
N ILE A 839 65.89 0.06 -14.50
CA ILE A 839 65.78 -1.25 -15.17
C ILE A 839 64.31 -1.56 -15.47
N ILE A 840 64.04 -2.05 -16.67
CA ILE A 840 62.70 -2.50 -17.09
C ILE A 840 62.35 -3.77 -16.34
N GLN A 841 61.32 -3.71 -15.49
CA GLN A 841 60.92 -4.85 -14.67
C GLN A 841 59.96 -5.79 -15.39
N GLY A 842 58.81 -5.28 -15.83
CA GLY A 842 57.72 -6.14 -16.31
C GLY A 842 57.38 -7.22 -15.27
N HIS A 843 57.49 -8.48 -15.67
CA HIS A 843 57.30 -9.65 -14.80
C HIS A 843 58.57 -10.06 -14.01
N LEU A 844 59.68 -9.32 -14.08
CA LEU A 844 60.87 -9.61 -13.30
C LEU A 844 60.53 -9.65 -11.81
N ASP A 845 60.87 -10.75 -11.13
CA ASP A 845 60.57 -10.92 -9.72
C ASP A 845 61.64 -10.22 -8.87
N THR A 846 61.42 -8.93 -8.61
CA THR A 846 62.30 -8.09 -7.80
C THR A 846 61.70 -7.84 -6.43
N ASP A 847 62.56 -7.89 -5.41
CA ASP A 847 62.19 -7.61 -4.03
C ASP A 847 62.13 -6.11 -3.74
N LEU A 848 61.28 -5.72 -2.78
CA LEU A 848 61.31 -4.39 -2.18
C LEU A 848 62.65 -4.17 -1.49
N ASN A 849 63.22 -2.98 -1.65
CA ASN A 849 64.38 -2.56 -0.88
C ASN A 849 63.94 -2.01 0.49
N SER A 850 64.89 -1.57 1.32
CA SER A 850 64.60 -1.04 2.65
C SER A 850 63.63 0.15 2.62
N GLU A 851 63.70 0.96 1.57
CA GLU A 851 62.81 2.10 1.36
C GLU A 851 61.40 1.68 0.92
N GLY A 852 61.29 0.72 -0.01
CA GLY A 852 60.04 0.11 -0.42
C GLY A 852 59.31 -0.61 0.71
N LEU A 853 60.04 -1.24 1.63
CA LEU A 853 59.48 -1.84 2.84
C LEU A 853 58.94 -0.77 3.80
N ALA A 854 59.70 0.29 4.08
CA ALA A 854 59.24 1.40 4.93
C ALA A 854 58.04 2.14 4.32
N GLN A 855 57.96 2.20 3.00
CA GLN A 855 56.82 2.71 2.27
C GLN A 855 55.58 1.81 2.43
N ALA A 856 55.74 0.49 2.29
CA ALA A 856 54.66 -0.48 2.50
C ALA A 856 54.10 -0.42 3.92
N GLU A 857 54.96 -0.27 4.95
CA GLU A 857 54.53 -0.09 6.35
C GLU A 857 53.66 1.15 6.55
N ARG A 858 53.96 2.26 5.87
CA ARG A 858 53.16 3.49 5.96
C ARG A 858 51.78 3.36 5.34
N VAL A 859 51.66 2.63 4.23
CA VAL A 859 50.34 2.30 3.68
C VAL A 859 49.58 1.40 4.63
N ALA A 860 50.26 0.41 5.21
CA ALA A 860 49.65 -0.45 6.20
C ALA A 860 49.11 0.34 7.40
N ASP A 861 49.85 1.35 7.88
CA ASP A 861 49.39 2.24 8.95
C ASP A 861 48.11 3.01 8.63
N VAL A 862 47.90 3.38 7.37
CA VAL A 862 46.69 4.10 6.90
C VAL A 862 45.52 3.14 6.75
N LEU A 863 45.78 1.92 6.28
CA LEU A 863 44.75 0.94 5.98
C LEU A 863 44.44 -0.01 7.16
N LYS A 864 45.16 0.10 8.28
CA LYS A 864 44.97 -0.78 9.45
C LYS A 864 43.56 -0.72 10.06
N SER A 865 42.86 0.40 9.92
CA SER A 865 41.50 0.56 10.46
C SER A 865 40.40 0.10 9.50
N ILE A 866 40.73 -0.29 8.27
CA ILE A 866 39.76 -0.76 7.28
C ILE A 866 39.58 -2.26 7.46
N PRO A 867 38.37 -2.75 7.81
CA PRO A 867 38.13 -4.17 7.98
C PRO A 867 38.07 -4.84 6.60
N PHE A 868 39.20 -5.36 6.12
CA PHE A 868 39.24 -6.08 4.85
C PHE A 868 38.58 -7.44 4.99
N ASP A 869 37.81 -7.83 3.99
CA ASP A 869 37.20 -9.16 3.93
C ASP A 869 38.01 -10.10 3.03
N ILE A 870 38.57 -9.53 1.95
CA ILE A 870 39.21 -10.29 0.88
C ILE A 870 40.43 -9.51 0.38
N ALA A 871 41.54 -10.22 0.13
CA ALA A 871 42.77 -9.63 -0.37
C ALA A 871 43.33 -10.38 -1.58
N PHE A 872 43.74 -9.64 -2.60
CA PHE A 872 44.43 -10.12 -3.78
C PHE A 872 45.78 -9.44 -3.96
N SER A 873 46.75 -10.16 -4.51
CA SER A 873 48.01 -9.57 -4.96
C SER A 873 48.52 -10.25 -6.23
N SER A 874 49.31 -9.52 -7.02
CA SER A 874 50.21 -10.17 -7.98
C SER A 874 51.13 -11.12 -7.21
N ASP A 875 51.48 -12.24 -7.84
CA ASP A 875 52.29 -13.27 -7.23
C ASP A 875 53.80 -12.94 -7.19
N LEU A 876 54.19 -11.78 -7.72
CA LEU A 876 55.56 -11.26 -7.62
C LEU A 876 55.87 -10.78 -6.19
N SER A 877 57.12 -10.98 -5.75
CA SER A 877 57.53 -10.81 -4.36
C SER A 877 57.31 -9.37 -3.85
N ARG A 878 57.56 -8.35 -4.67
CA ARG A 878 57.30 -6.93 -4.29
C ARG A 878 55.85 -6.60 -3.97
N THR A 879 54.90 -7.18 -4.71
CA THR A 879 53.46 -6.97 -4.46
C THR A 879 52.98 -7.83 -3.30
N VAL A 880 53.54 -9.04 -3.14
CA VAL A 880 53.24 -9.91 -1.99
C VAL A 880 53.72 -9.27 -0.68
N LYS A 881 54.97 -8.80 -0.60
CA LYS A 881 55.50 -8.15 0.61
C LYS A 881 54.72 -6.91 1.02
N THR A 882 54.28 -6.10 0.04
CA THR A 882 53.41 -4.94 0.32
C THR A 882 52.06 -5.39 0.88
N ALA A 883 51.46 -6.44 0.31
CA ALA A 883 50.19 -6.99 0.81
C ALA A 883 50.33 -7.59 2.21
N GLU A 884 51.40 -8.34 2.48
CA GLU A 884 51.70 -8.93 3.80
C GLU A 884 51.88 -7.85 4.87
N ALA A 885 52.56 -6.74 4.54
CA ALA A 885 52.70 -5.60 5.45
C ALA A 885 51.35 -4.98 5.83
N ILE A 886 50.37 -4.96 4.93
CA ILE A 886 49.01 -4.48 5.24
C ILE A 886 48.25 -5.53 6.07
N LEU A 887 48.32 -6.80 5.66
CA LEU A 887 47.57 -7.90 6.27
C LEU A 887 48.09 -8.34 7.65
N GLN A 888 49.27 -7.89 8.08
CA GLN A 888 49.72 -8.10 9.47
C GLN A 888 48.73 -7.54 10.51
N TYR A 889 47.95 -6.53 10.12
CA TYR A 889 46.89 -5.93 10.96
C TYR A 889 45.52 -6.60 10.79
N HIS A 890 45.39 -7.54 9.84
CA HIS A 890 44.15 -8.22 9.45
C HIS A 890 44.36 -9.75 9.35
N PRO A 891 44.71 -10.43 10.47
CA PRO A 891 45.17 -11.82 10.47
C PRO A 891 44.13 -12.84 9.97
N GLU A 892 42.85 -12.48 9.98
CA GLU A 892 41.73 -13.27 9.48
C GLU A 892 41.63 -13.32 7.94
N VAL A 893 42.28 -12.39 7.24
CA VAL A 893 42.16 -12.25 5.79
C VAL A 893 43.24 -13.04 5.06
N ARG A 894 42.83 -13.97 4.20
CA ARG A 894 43.77 -14.77 3.39
C ARG A 894 44.12 -14.06 2.08
N LEU A 895 45.43 -13.88 1.84
CA LEU A 895 45.95 -13.32 0.59
C LEU A 895 45.84 -14.32 -0.57
N GLN A 896 45.17 -13.92 -1.65
CA GLN A 896 45.07 -14.69 -2.90
C GLN A 896 46.03 -14.12 -3.96
N LYS A 897 46.95 -14.95 -4.44
CA LYS A 897 47.94 -14.56 -5.45
C LYS A 897 47.43 -14.86 -6.87
N SER A 898 47.68 -13.96 -7.83
CA SER A 898 47.18 -14.09 -9.21
C SER A 898 48.18 -13.54 -10.23
N GLU A 899 48.58 -14.35 -11.20
CA GLU A 899 49.44 -13.91 -12.32
C GLU A 899 48.78 -12.84 -13.19
N ALA A 900 47.43 -12.82 -13.24
CA ALA A 900 46.70 -11.85 -14.05
C ALA A 900 46.82 -10.41 -13.53
N LEU A 901 47.29 -10.23 -12.28
CA LEU A 901 47.59 -8.96 -11.64
C LEU A 901 49.02 -8.47 -11.91
N ARG A 902 49.86 -9.24 -12.62
CA ARG A 902 51.22 -8.82 -13.00
C ARG A 902 51.17 -7.64 -13.97
N GLU A 903 52.23 -6.84 -13.96
CA GLU A 903 52.49 -5.76 -14.92
C GLU A 903 52.50 -6.28 -16.37
N ARG A 904 52.58 -5.41 -17.37
CA ARG A 904 52.76 -5.85 -18.75
C ARG A 904 54.05 -6.67 -18.91
N TYR A 905 53.98 -7.81 -19.60
CA TYR A 905 55.17 -8.60 -19.90
C TYR A 905 56.03 -7.89 -20.95
N MET A 906 57.28 -7.57 -20.57
CA MET A 906 58.18 -6.77 -21.42
C MET A 906 59.11 -7.63 -22.30
N GLY A 907 58.90 -8.95 -22.36
CA GLY A 907 59.70 -9.84 -23.20
C GLY A 907 61.19 -9.78 -22.86
N ASP A 908 62.03 -9.75 -23.90
CA ASP A 908 63.49 -9.72 -23.76
C ASP A 908 64.05 -8.38 -23.23
N LEU A 909 63.19 -7.39 -22.97
CA LEU A 909 63.59 -6.12 -22.36
C LEU A 909 63.64 -6.18 -20.85
N GLN A 910 63.02 -7.19 -20.22
CA GLN A 910 63.05 -7.35 -18.77
C GLN A 910 64.48 -7.49 -18.26
N GLY A 911 64.83 -6.75 -17.21
CA GLY A 911 66.17 -6.73 -16.62
C GLY A 911 67.18 -5.83 -17.35
N LYS A 912 66.81 -5.17 -18.45
CA LYS A 912 67.69 -4.22 -19.17
C LYS A 912 67.44 -2.78 -18.76
N VAL A 913 68.48 -1.95 -18.82
CA VAL A 913 68.38 -0.49 -18.67
C VAL A 913 67.63 0.07 -19.88
N PHE A 914 66.74 1.03 -19.64
CA PHE A 914 65.94 1.66 -20.70
C PHE A 914 66.82 2.31 -21.79
N SER A 915 66.65 1.91 -23.06
CA SER A 915 67.21 2.61 -24.21
C SER A 915 66.25 2.57 -25.41
N SER A 916 66.17 3.68 -26.15
CA SER A 916 65.24 3.83 -27.29
C SER A 916 65.55 2.86 -28.45
N GLU A 917 66.82 2.54 -28.67
CA GLU A 917 67.26 1.55 -29.67
C GLU A 917 66.85 0.11 -29.30
N ALA A 918 66.90 -0.25 -28.00
CA ALA A 918 66.49 -1.57 -27.55
C ALA A 918 64.98 -1.78 -27.69
N MET A 919 64.17 -0.74 -27.44
CA MET A 919 62.71 -0.79 -27.60
C MET A 919 62.28 -1.14 -29.03
N SER A 920 62.93 -0.58 -30.05
CA SER A 920 62.61 -0.89 -31.45
C SER A 920 62.91 -2.36 -31.79
N LYS A 921 64.07 -2.86 -31.33
CA LYS A 921 64.58 -4.21 -31.64
C LYS A 921 63.76 -5.34 -31.01
N TYR A 922 63.30 -5.17 -29.76
CA TYR A 922 62.65 -6.24 -28.98
C TYR A 922 61.14 -6.05 -28.81
N SER A 923 60.54 -5.03 -29.45
CA SER A 923 59.10 -4.74 -29.37
C SER A 923 58.18 -5.94 -29.69
N HIS A 924 58.63 -6.86 -30.56
CA HIS A 924 57.87 -8.03 -30.99
C HIS A 924 57.79 -9.14 -29.92
N THR A 925 58.64 -9.15 -28.89
CA THR A 925 58.60 -10.14 -27.79
C THR A 925 57.80 -9.67 -26.58
N MET A 926 57.31 -8.43 -26.61
CA MET A 926 56.48 -7.84 -25.56
C MET A 926 55.02 -8.29 -25.69
N GLU A 927 54.32 -8.45 -24.56
CA GLU A 927 52.86 -8.61 -24.55
C GLU A 927 52.23 -7.40 -25.24
N ARG A 928 51.26 -7.61 -26.14
CA ARG A 928 50.60 -6.49 -26.83
C ARG A 928 49.75 -5.70 -25.83
N SER A 929 49.66 -4.39 -26.02
CA SER A 929 48.87 -3.52 -25.13
C SER A 929 47.40 -3.94 -25.06
N GLU A 930 46.85 -4.46 -26.16
CA GLU A 930 45.48 -4.97 -26.25
C GLU A 930 45.28 -6.22 -25.39
N ASP A 931 46.19 -7.19 -25.50
CA ASP A 931 46.15 -8.43 -24.72
C ASP A 931 46.28 -8.13 -23.22
N PHE A 932 47.16 -7.19 -22.87
CA PHE A 932 47.32 -6.71 -21.49
C PHE A 932 46.03 -6.07 -20.93
N ALA A 933 45.37 -5.21 -21.72
CA ALA A 933 44.11 -4.58 -21.36
C ALA A 933 42.97 -5.61 -21.22
N VAL A 934 42.92 -6.61 -22.12
CA VAL A 934 41.96 -7.72 -22.05
C VAL A 934 42.21 -8.56 -20.81
N ARG A 935 43.46 -8.88 -20.47
CA ARG A 935 43.83 -9.63 -19.27
C ARG A 935 43.36 -8.93 -18.00
N ALA A 936 43.65 -7.63 -17.86
CA ALA A 936 43.22 -6.83 -16.71
C ALA A 936 41.68 -6.74 -16.60
N SER A 937 40.98 -6.45 -17.71
CA SER A 937 39.52 -6.35 -17.75
C SER A 937 38.81 -7.69 -17.51
N LYS A 938 39.39 -8.79 -18.01
CA LYS A 938 38.90 -10.16 -17.77
C LYS A 938 39.05 -10.53 -16.31
N TRP A 939 40.21 -10.29 -15.70
CA TRP A 939 40.41 -10.54 -14.27
C TRP A 939 39.42 -9.76 -13.42
N TRP A 940 39.19 -8.47 -13.73
CA TRP A 940 38.19 -7.66 -13.03
C TRP A 940 36.78 -8.26 -13.11
N SER A 941 36.36 -8.62 -14.33
CA SER A 941 35.01 -9.16 -14.56
C SER A 941 34.81 -10.52 -13.87
N THR A 942 35.80 -11.41 -13.94
CA THR A 942 35.76 -12.73 -13.28
C THR A 942 35.85 -12.61 -11.76
N THR A 943 36.69 -11.71 -11.24
CA THR A 943 36.87 -11.54 -9.80
C THR A 943 35.63 -10.93 -9.16
N LEU A 944 35.02 -9.90 -9.77
CA LEU A 944 33.73 -9.36 -9.30
C LEU A 944 32.61 -10.42 -9.34
N GLN A 945 32.60 -11.29 -10.36
CA GLN A 945 31.65 -12.40 -10.41
C GLN A 945 31.90 -13.40 -9.27
N ARG A 946 33.15 -13.75 -8.99
CA ARG A 946 33.49 -14.66 -7.89
C ARG A 946 33.22 -14.04 -6.51
N LEU A 947 33.49 -12.75 -6.33
CA LEU A 947 33.14 -11.99 -5.13
C LEU A 947 31.62 -11.99 -4.91
N SER A 948 30.84 -11.93 -6.00
CA SER A 948 29.38 -12.03 -5.94
C SER A 948 28.89 -13.39 -5.42
N GLU A 949 29.62 -14.46 -5.71
CA GLU A 949 29.30 -15.82 -5.25
C GLU A 949 29.76 -16.06 -3.81
N LEU A 950 30.94 -15.53 -3.45
CA LEU A 950 31.55 -15.73 -2.12
C LEU A 950 30.88 -14.91 -1.01
N GLN A 951 30.26 -13.78 -1.35
CA GLN A 951 29.65 -12.86 -0.36
C GLN A 951 28.18 -12.55 -0.64
N ALA A 952 27.49 -13.43 -1.36
CA ALA A 952 26.04 -13.35 -1.57
C ALA A 952 25.20 -13.30 -0.28
N HIS A 953 25.79 -13.58 0.88
CA HIS A 953 25.16 -13.64 2.20
C HIS A 953 25.42 -12.42 3.09
N GLN A 954 26.31 -11.51 2.68
CA GLN A 954 26.58 -10.30 3.47
C GLN A 954 25.63 -9.17 3.03
N GLU A 955 24.81 -8.69 3.96
CA GLU A 955 23.98 -7.48 3.76
C GLU A 955 24.79 -6.19 3.95
N GLN A 956 25.98 -6.28 4.54
CA GLN A 956 26.85 -5.13 4.80
C GLN A 956 27.83 -4.88 3.65
N PRO A 957 28.26 -3.62 3.46
CA PRO A 957 29.34 -3.31 2.53
C PRO A 957 30.62 -4.03 2.94
N TYR A 958 31.32 -4.61 1.98
CA TYR A 958 32.57 -5.34 2.21
C TYR A 958 33.76 -4.63 1.56
N ASN A 959 34.95 -4.83 2.13
CA ASN A 959 36.18 -4.18 1.68
C ASN A 959 37.12 -5.18 1.00
N VAL A 960 37.58 -4.84 -0.21
CA VAL A 960 38.51 -5.67 -0.98
C VAL A 960 39.84 -4.96 -1.10
N LEU A 961 40.93 -5.64 -0.70
CA LEU A 961 42.29 -5.21 -0.93
C LEU A 961 42.83 -5.83 -2.22
N ILE A 962 43.44 -5.02 -3.09
CA ILE A 962 44.16 -5.47 -4.27
C ILE A 962 45.52 -4.80 -4.29
N VAL A 963 46.61 -5.57 -4.37
CA VAL A 963 47.97 -5.03 -4.49
C VAL A 963 48.56 -5.41 -5.86
N SER A 964 48.96 -4.41 -6.64
CA SER A 964 49.43 -4.61 -8.01
C SER A 964 50.44 -3.52 -8.43
N HIS A 965 50.74 -3.46 -9.72
CA HIS A 965 51.75 -2.59 -10.32
C HIS A 965 51.09 -1.35 -10.97
N GLY A 966 51.83 -0.25 -11.04
CA GLY A 966 51.28 1.03 -11.52
C GLY A 966 50.74 0.99 -12.95
N GLY A 967 51.41 0.30 -13.87
CA GLY A 967 50.96 0.16 -15.26
C GLY A 967 49.72 -0.71 -15.38
N TRP A 968 49.61 -1.76 -14.58
CA TRP A 968 48.39 -2.58 -14.49
C TRP A 968 47.21 -1.76 -13.97
N ILE A 969 47.39 -1.01 -12.88
CA ILE A 969 46.35 -0.16 -12.27
C ILE A 969 45.89 0.90 -13.28
N GLN A 970 46.83 1.60 -13.93
CA GLN A 970 46.50 2.62 -14.92
C GLN A 970 45.75 2.04 -16.13
N THR A 971 46.17 0.88 -16.62
CA THR A 971 45.55 0.20 -17.76
C THR A 971 44.15 -0.26 -17.39
N LEU A 972 43.96 -0.87 -16.22
CA LEU A 972 42.66 -1.27 -15.74
C LEU A 972 41.71 -0.07 -15.65
N MET A 973 42.13 1.03 -14.99
CA MET A 973 41.28 2.20 -14.79
C MET A 973 40.87 2.82 -16.13
N ARG A 974 41.80 2.99 -17.07
CA ARG A 974 41.50 3.53 -18.41
C ARG A 974 40.52 2.63 -19.16
N THR A 975 40.75 1.32 -19.17
CA THR A 975 39.88 0.37 -19.86
C THR A 975 38.47 0.35 -19.28
N LEU A 976 38.32 0.37 -17.95
CA LEU A 976 37.02 0.34 -17.30
C LEU A 976 36.24 1.66 -17.44
N VAL A 977 36.91 2.81 -17.39
CA VAL A 977 36.28 4.12 -17.61
C VAL A 977 35.88 4.30 -19.08
N ASN A 978 36.75 3.94 -20.02
CA ASN A 978 36.44 4.04 -21.45
C ASN A 978 35.28 3.12 -21.86
N SER A 979 35.18 1.93 -21.26
CA SER A 979 34.06 1.01 -21.47
C SER A 979 32.80 1.35 -20.66
N ARG A 980 32.79 2.50 -19.95
CA ARG A 980 31.68 2.97 -19.09
C ARG A 980 31.29 1.98 -17.98
N LYS A 981 32.20 1.08 -17.59
CA LYS A 981 32.04 0.19 -16.44
C LYS A 981 32.31 0.90 -15.12
N LEU A 982 33.20 1.90 -15.13
CA LEU A 982 33.45 2.81 -14.02
C LEU A 982 33.19 4.26 -14.41
N LYS A 983 32.69 5.05 -13.45
CA LYS A 983 32.64 6.51 -13.51
C LYS A 983 33.77 7.10 -12.66
N VAL A 984 34.12 8.35 -12.91
CA VAL A 984 35.13 9.08 -12.13
C VAL A 984 34.41 10.17 -11.33
N ALA A 985 34.67 10.27 -10.03
CA ALA A 985 34.06 11.29 -9.18
C ALA A 985 34.55 12.69 -9.56
N LYS A 986 33.74 13.72 -9.24
CA LYS A 986 34.08 15.12 -9.52
C LYS A 986 35.37 15.50 -8.76
N GLY A 987 36.37 15.99 -9.50
CA GLY A 987 37.67 16.38 -8.93
C GLY A 987 38.73 15.27 -8.93
N VAL A 988 38.42 14.06 -9.40
CA VAL A 988 39.39 12.96 -9.55
C VAL A 988 39.90 12.90 -10.98
N ALA A 989 41.22 12.81 -11.15
CA ALA A 989 41.88 12.68 -12.45
C ALA A 989 42.72 11.40 -12.53
N ILE A 990 42.54 10.63 -13.61
CA ILE A 990 43.30 9.40 -13.85
C ILE A 990 44.59 9.75 -14.60
N ASN A 991 45.62 10.11 -13.83
CA ASN A 991 46.94 10.53 -14.34
C ASN A 991 48.00 9.43 -14.12
N SER A 992 49.19 9.78 -13.63
CA SER A 992 50.21 8.82 -13.18
C SER A 992 49.78 8.16 -11.86
N CYS A 993 49.96 6.84 -11.75
CA CYS A 993 49.74 6.11 -10.51
C CYS A 993 51.06 6.07 -9.76
N LEU A 994 51.28 7.00 -8.83
CA LEU A 994 52.53 7.15 -8.07
C LEU A 994 52.83 5.94 -7.19
N ASN A 995 54.11 5.71 -6.86
CA ASN A 995 54.53 4.65 -5.95
C ASN A 995 53.71 4.66 -4.66
N VAL A 996 53.32 3.46 -4.19
CA VAL A 996 52.71 3.29 -2.86
C VAL A 996 51.34 4.00 -2.75
N SER A 997 50.75 4.38 -3.88
CA SER A 997 49.48 5.08 -3.90
C SER A 997 48.28 4.16 -3.67
N VAL A 998 47.21 4.73 -3.11
CA VAL A 998 45.95 4.05 -2.88
C VAL A 998 44.88 4.60 -3.83
N THR A 999 44.23 3.70 -4.56
CA THR A 999 43.06 3.99 -5.40
C THR A 999 41.83 3.36 -4.74
N THR A 1000 40.76 4.13 -4.57
CA THR A 1000 39.52 3.70 -3.92
C THR A 1000 38.37 3.74 -4.92
N ILE A 1001 37.69 2.60 -5.07
CA ILE A 1001 36.53 2.43 -5.95
C ILE A 1001 35.35 1.99 -5.09
N GLU A 1002 34.25 2.72 -5.16
CA GLU A 1002 32.99 2.33 -4.54
C GLU A 1002 32.09 1.72 -5.60
N THR A 1003 31.65 0.48 -5.40
CA THR A 1003 30.73 -0.20 -6.33
C THR A 1003 29.31 -0.21 -5.78
N ASP A 1004 28.35 0.10 -6.65
CA ASP A 1004 26.94 -0.18 -6.37
C ASP A 1004 26.62 -1.66 -6.59
N GLY A 1005 25.49 -2.11 -6.05
CA GLY A 1005 25.02 -3.48 -6.19
C GLY A 1005 24.74 -3.95 -7.63
N ASN A 1006 24.90 -3.08 -8.63
CA ASN A 1006 24.65 -3.35 -10.04
C ASN A 1006 25.94 -3.43 -10.87
N ARG A 1007 27.09 -3.68 -10.23
CA ARG A 1007 28.43 -3.79 -10.86
C ARG A 1007 28.87 -2.51 -11.59
N LYS A 1008 28.28 -1.37 -11.25
CA LYS A 1008 28.77 -0.05 -11.66
C LYS A 1008 29.54 0.54 -10.49
N GLY A 1009 30.70 1.11 -10.76
CA GLY A 1009 31.54 1.69 -9.71
C GLY A 1009 31.93 3.12 -10.00
N VAL A 1010 32.25 3.86 -8.95
CA VAL A 1010 32.79 5.21 -8.99
C VAL A 1010 34.20 5.19 -8.43
N VAL A 1011 35.16 5.67 -9.19
CA VAL A 1011 36.52 5.94 -8.71
C VAL A 1011 36.45 7.20 -7.86
N VAL A 1012 36.53 7.05 -6.54
CA VAL A 1012 36.41 8.13 -5.55
C VAL A 1012 37.76 8.75 -5.23
N LYS A 1013 38.82 7.94 -5.28
CA LYS A 1013 40.21 8.38 -5.18
C LYS A 1013 41.06 7.60 -6.17
N TYR A 1014 41.98 8.27 -6.85
CA TYR A 1014 42.95 7.63 -7.73
C TYR A 1014 44.36 8.10 -7.35
N GLY A 1015 45.26 7.15 -7.12
CA GLY A 1015 46.66 7.47 -6.86
C GLY A 1015 46.93 8.31 -5.61
N ASP A 1016 46.15 8.15 -4.53
CA ASP A 1016 46.29 8.93 -3.29
C ASP A 1016 47.61 8.58 -2.57
N VAL A 1017 48.49 9.58 -2.45
CA VAL A 1017 49.79 9.51 -1.75
C VAL A 1017 49.85 10.42 -0.52
N SER A 1018 48.72 10.96 -0.06
CA SER A 1018 48.65 11.91 1.07
C SER A 1018 49.33 11.39 2.34
N HIS A 1019 49.33 10.08 2.54
CA HIS A 1019 49.98 9.39 3.65
C HIS A 1019 51.52 9.45 3.64
N LEU A 1020 52.13 9.82 2.51
CA LEU A 1020 53.59 9.95 2.36
C LEU A 1020 54.07 11.38 2.62
N ILE A 1021 53.16 12.36 2.68
CA ILE A 1021 53.47 13.80 2.80
C ILE A 1021 53.84 14.20 4.24
N THR A 1022 53.36 13.47 5.27
CA THR A 1022 53.46 13.89 6.67
C THR A 1022 54.82 13.66 7.34
N LYS A 1023 55.69 12.80 6.78
CA LYS A 1023 57.09 12.61 7.23
C LYS A 1023 57.93 12.21 6.02
N ALA A 1024 58.70 13.16 5.48
CA ALA A 1024 59.48 13.05 4.25
C ALA A 1024 60.19 11.69 4.08
N VAL A 1025 59.69 10.87 3.15
CA VAL A 1025 60.47 9.81 2.51
C VAL A 1025 61.13 10.47 1.31
N ALA A 1026 62.45 10.67 1.38
CA ALA A 1026 63.21 11.47 0.41
C ALA A 1026 63.17 10.91 -1.02
N SER A 1027 62.70 9.69 -1.25
CA SER A 1027 62.80 9.00 -2.54
C SER A 1027 61.56 9.06 -3.43
N ASN A 1028 60.40 9.46 -2.89
CA ASN A 1028 59.22 9.72 -3.75
C ASN A 1028 59.24 11.13 -4.34
N ALA A 1029 60.21 11.97 -3.93
CA ALA A 1029 60.39 13.31 -4.47
C ALA A 1029 60.66 13.31 -5.97
N ASP A 1030 61.30 12.26 -6.51
CA ASP A 1030 61.63 12.16 -7.94
C ASP A 1030 60.41 11.88 -8.84
N GLU A 1031 59.30 11.36 -8.29
CA GLU A 1031 58.02 11.19 -9.02
C GLU A 1031 57.00 12.33 -8.74
N LEU A 1032 57.27 13.21 -7.75
CA LEU A 1032 56.39 14.31 -7.33
C LEU A 1032 56.70 15.66 -8.00
N THR A 1033 57.82 15.76 -8.73
CA THR A 1033 58.23 16.95 -9.51
C THR A 1033 57.73 16.95 -10.94
#